data_AF-A0AAV8R2A4-F1
#
_entry.id   AF-A0AAV8R2A4-F1
#
_cell.length_a   1.000
_cell.length_b   1.000
_cell.length_c   1.000
_cell.angle_alpha   90.00
_cell.angle_beta   90.00
_cell.angle_gamma   90.00
#
_symmetry.space_group_name_H-M   'P 1'
#
loop_
_entity.id
_entity.type
_entity.pdbx_description
1 polymer ?
#
loop_
_entity_poly.entity_id
_entity_poly.type
_entity_poly.pdbx_seq_one_letter_code
_entity_poly.pdbx_strand_id
1 'polypeptide(L)'
;MFARINTQLAYMWRQIFVAQRGRGEASEMAGLRSLFPPATPKPSSAVRSTPPVVFAGQTKWAESRRRTGGVVASRLGADGSDPLLQAALRAASLRFQESLRPDPLFVDPYSGCLLSPTVSHEDLEDKCLLSSFHYRWMTKYIDDKLLALLGTMDELRQIVLLTDGMDTRPYRLNWPCSCVIFDISPQSVFSVSSQKLKGTGAKIGRNCILVHVPLESIDLQAALYKKGFSGNKPSLWAIQGLPISTLTSLKGILSLVSSSAMKGSILMGELPAFLAGIEFETKEKRHQWTDKFFMSHGFRVNVVGSDEIAKNMHFDESFDDTKNIVFIAEQLRFSDAEMESWRSHLERIEEEGDEEGFEEFYSFEAHKTPFVFQGDSNTRSEITINRMARLAADAPTKGGFSFDLCQRNEMLLKKGMHLPTFRKTGTTIVGIVFQDGVILGADTRATEGPIVADKNCEKIHYMAPNIYCCGAGTAADTEAVTDMVSSQLQLHRYATGRESRVVTALTLLKSHLFSYQGHVSAALVLGGVDVTGPHLHTVYPHGSTDTLPFATMGSGSLAAMAVFESKFREGLTKEEGIKLVSEAICSGIFNDLGSGSNVDVCVITKGHTEYLRNHQLPNPRTYVSSRGYNFVKGHTEVLSTKITPLKPKVEAAEVDAMEE
;
A
#
# COMPACT_ATOMS: atom_id res chain seq x y z
N MET A 1 42.04 -23.92 24.11
CA MET A 1 41.93 -25.22 24.81
C MET A 1 41.22 -24.95 26.13
N PHE A 2 40.16 -25.69 26.45
CA PHE A 2 39.12 -25.44 27.49
C PHE A 2 38.00 -24.44 27.15
N ALA A 3 37.06 -24.90 26.31
CA ALA A 3 35.63 -24.57 26.36
C ALA A 3 34.85 -25.56 25.45
N ARG A 4 35.04 -26.85 25.71
CA ARG A 4 34.18 -27.98 25.30
C ARG A 4 34.04 -28.81 26.57
N ILE A 5 32.84 -29.34 26.83
CA ILE A 5 32.33 -29.92 28.09
C ILE A 5 31.44 -28.91 28.85
N ASN A 6 30.21 -28.73 28.36
CA ASN A 6 29.04 -28.54 29.23
C ASN A 6 27.67 -28.75 28.54
N THR A 7 27.65 -29.18 27.28
CA THR A 7 26.41 -29.43 26.53
C THR A 7 25.93 -30.89 26.54
N GLN A 8 26.59 -31.81 27.26
CA GLN A 8 26.19 -33.22 27.36
C GLN A 8 25.52 -33.63 28.68
N LEU A 9 25.44 -32.76 29.68
CA LEU A 9 24.79 -33.07 30.97
C LEU A 9 23.34 -32.56 31.08
N ALA A 10 22.92 -31.63 30.22
CA ALA A 10 21.53 -31.14 30.19
C ALA A 10 20.56 -32.10 29.47
N TYR A 11 21.07 -33.02 28.65
CA TYR A 11 20.26 -33.97 27.87
C TYR A 11 19.89 -35.25 28.65
N MET A 12 20.59 -35.57 29.74
CA MET A 12 20.32 -36.76 30.57
C MET A 12 19.32 -36.53 31.71
N TRP A 13 18.98 -35.29 32.06
CA TRP A 13 18.04 -34.99 33.15
C TRP A 13 16.58 -34.79 32.72
N ARG A 14 16.29 -34.69 31.40
CA ARG A 14 14.92 -34.59 30.88
C ARG A 14 14.25 -35.93 30.53
N GLN A 15 14.99 -37.04 30.55
CA GLN A 15 14.46 -38.38 30.22
C GLN A 15 14.10 -39.23 31.46
N ILE A 16 14.26 -38.71 32.68
CA ILE A 16 13.94 -39.45 33.93
C ILE A 16 12.64 -38.95 34.59
N PHE A 17 12.01 -37.86 34.11
CA PHE A 17 10.82 -37.28 34.75
C PHE A 17 9.48 -37.56 34.05
N VAL A 18 9.46 -38.36 32.97
CA VAL A 18 8.22 -38.72 32.24
C VAL A 18 7.65 -40.09 32.65
N ALA A 19 8.35 -40.84 33.51
CA ALA A 19 7.85 -42.10 34.04
C ALA A 19 7.61 -42.01 35.56
N GLN A 20 6.55 -41.32 35.96
CA GLN A 20 5.76 -41.51 37.19
C GLN A 20 5.01 -40.22 37.55
N ARG A 21 3.73 -40.12 37.16
CA ARG A 21 2.74 -39.30 37.90
C ARG A 21 1.32 -39.73 37.55
N GLY A 22 0.90 -40.82 38.18
CA GLY A 22 -0.49 -41.03 38.54
C GLY A 22 -0.65 -40.77 40.03
N ARG A 23 -1.75 -40.10 40.40
CA ARG A 23 -2.28 -39.81 41.74
C ARG A 23 -1.73 -38.57 42.46
N GLY A 24 -2.68 -37.69 42.81
CA GLY A 24 -2.98 -37.42 44.21
C GLY A 24 -2.50 -36.09 44.79
N GLU A 25 -3.49 -35.24 45.05
CA GLU A 25 -3.62 -34.35 46.22
C GLU A 25 -2.89 -33.00 46.27
N ALA A 26 -3.61 -32.12 46.95
CA ALA A 26 -3.46 -30.69 47.04
C ALA A 26 -2.76 -30.27 48.35
N SER A 27 -2.39 -28.99 48.38
CA SER A 27 -2.03 -28.16 49.53
C SER A 27 -0.55 -28.07 49.91
N GLU A 28 -0.22 -26.87 50.38
CA GLU A 28 1.02 -26.41 51.02
C GLU A 28 2.27 -26.24 50.14
N MET A 29 2.60 -24.98 49.84
CA MET A 29 3.73 -24.30 50.48
C MET A 29 3.90 -22.89 49.88
N ALA A 30 3.31 -21.91 50.58
CA ALA A 30 3.68 -20.52 50.47
C ALA A 30 4.96 -20.29 51.28
N GLY A 31 5.98 -19.70 50.67
CA GLY A 31 7.08 -19.05 51.38
C GLY A 31 8.47 -19.57 51.06
N LEU A 32 9.11 -18.96 50.05
CA LEU A 32 10.50 -18.50 50.17
C LEU A 32 10.78 -17.45 49.09
N ARG A 33 11.03 -16.24 49.58
CA ARG A 33 11.30 -15.02 48.82
C ARG A 33 12.73 -15.04 48.24
N SER A 34 12.84 -14.30 47.14
CA SER A 34 13.94 -13.39 46.82
C SER A 34 15.35 -13.97 46.71
N LEU A 35 15.80 -14.19 45.47
CA LEU A 35 17.11 -13.82 44.97
C LEU A 35 16.95 -13.64 43.44
N PHE A 36 17.58 -12.62 42.87
CA PHE A 36 17.54 -12.11 41.47
C PHE A 36 16.56 -10.94 41.20
N PRO A 37 17.07 -9.74 40.82
CA PRO A 37 16.26 -8.59 40.44
C PRO A 37 15.72 -8.72 39.00
N PRO A 38 14.57 -8.11 38.67
CA PRO A 38 14.06 -8.07 37.30
C PRO A 38 14.96 -7.17 36.44
N ALA A 39 15.34 -7.68 35.26
CA ALA A 39 16.04 -6.92 34.24
C ALA A 39 15.15 -5.78 33.73
N THR A 40 15.66 -4.55 33.81
CA THR A 40 15.04 -3.37 33.24
C THR A 40 15.16 -3.39 31.70
N PRO A 41 14.11 -2.98 30.96
CA PRO A 41 14.21 -2.83 29.51
C PRO A 41 15.15 -1.67 29.19
N LYS A 42 16.16 -1.92 28.34
CA LYS A 42 17.02 -0.87 27.77
C LYS A 42 16.17 0.01 26.83
N PRO A 43 16.41 1.33 26.80
CA PRO A 43 15.66 2.24 25.93
C PRO A 43 15.98 1.96 24.47
N SER A 44 14.92 1.90 23.65
CA SER A 44 14.97 1.84 22.20
C SER A 44 15.81 2.99 21.64
N SER A 45 16.61 2.66 20.61
CA SER A 45 17.36 3.59 19.77
C SER A 45 16.53 4.82 19.37
N ALA A 46 17.18 5.98 19.46
CA ALA A 46 16.65 7.30 19.16
C ALA A 46 15.84 7.35 17.84
N VAL A 47 14.54 7.64 17.98
CA VAL A 47 13.73 8.18 16.89
C VAL A 47 14.39 9.49 16.45
N ARG A 48 14.79 9.59 15.17
CA ARG A 48 15.20 10.88 14.59
C ARG A 48 13.99 11.81 14.64
N SER A 49 14.00 12.76 15.56
CA SER A 49 13.00 13.84 15.60
C SER A 49 13.13 14.67 14.32
N THR A 50 12.03 14.85 13.61
CA THR A 50 11.91 15.82 12.53
C THR A 50 12.18 17.23 13.08
N PRO A 51 12.90 18.10 12.36
CA PRO A 51 13.07 19.48 12.78
C PRO A 51 11.71 20.20 12.78
N PRO A 52 11.45 21.11 13.73
CA PRO A 52 10.18 21.84 13.79
C PRO A 52 9.99 22.67 12.51
N VAL A 53 8.76 22.69 11.99
CA VAL A 53 8.38 23.55 10.86
C VAL A 53 8.34 25.00 11.37
N VAL A 54 9.34 25.79 10.99
CA VAL A 54 9.42 27.21 11.37
C VAL A 54 8.60 28.03 10.37
N PHE A 55 7.58 28.73 10.87
CA PHE A 55 6.82 29.74 10.13
C PHE A 55 7.31 31.14 10.48
N ALA A 56 7.19 32.09 9.55
CA ALA A 56 7.64 33.47 9.76
C ALA A 56 6.92 34.10 10.97
N GLY A 57 7.70 34.48 11.99
CA GLY A 57 7.21 35.08 13.24
C GLY A 57 8.08 34.78 14.47
N GLN A 58 8.92 33.75 14.44
CA GLN A 58 9.80 33.40 15.57
C GLN A 58 11.22 33.94 15.40
N THR A 59 11.44 35.21 15.76
CA THR A 59 12.79 35.74 16.01
C THR A 59 12.91 36.31 17.43
N LYS A 60 13.69 35.58 18.25
CA LYS A 60 14.49 35.98 19.43
C LYS A 60 14.00 37.13 20.31
N TRP A 61 13.52 36.80 21.51
CA TRP A 61 13.73 37.61 22.72
C TRP A 61 14.11 36.68 23.88
N ALA A 62 15.39 36.69 24.26
CA ALA A 62 15.91 36.01 25.43
C ALA A 62 15.95 36.98 26.63
N GLU A 63 15.39 36.49 27.75
CA GLU A 63 15.65 36.81 29.16
C GLU A 63 15.91 38.27 29.61
N SER A 64 15.08 38.76 30.54
CA SER A 64 15.51 38.96 31.94
C SER A 64 14.39 39.53 32.83
N ARG A 65 14.15 38.84 33.96
CA ARG A 65 13.74 39.31 35.32
C ARG A 65 12.50 38.63 35.91
N ARG A 66 12.79 37.86 36.98
CA ARG A 66 11.84 37.40 38.01
C ARG A 66 11.41 38.57 38.91
N ARG A 67 10.11 38.67 39.24
CA ARG A 67 9.57 38.57 40.62
C ARG A 67 8.06 38.90 40.71
N THR A 68 7.36 38.02 41.42
CA THR A 68 6.20 38.21 42.32
C THR A 68 4.88 38.83 41.82
N GLY A 69 3.83 37.99 41.84
CA GLY A 69 2.56 38.25 42.55
C GLY A 69 1.59 39.28 41.97
N GLY A 70 0.45 38.82 41.45
CA GLY A 70 -0.73 39.67 41.22
C GLY A 70 -1.65 39.14 40.14
N VAL A 71 -2.85 38.68 40.54
CA VAL A 71 -3.97 38.43 39.64
C VAL A 71 -4.39 39.76 39.01
N VAL A 72 -4.14 39.94 37.71
CA VAL A 72 -4.76 40.99 36.91
C VAL A 72 -5.10 40.40 35.54
N ALA A 73 -6.40 40.31 35.26
CA ALA A 73 -6.93 40.07 33.93
C ALA A 73 -6.45 41.20 33.01
N SER A 74 -5.51 40.91 32.11
CA SER A 74 -5.10 41.86 31.08
C SER A 74 -6.14 41.88 29.97
N ARG A 75 -6.79 43.04 29.86
CA ARG A 75 -7.66 43.43 28.76
C ARG A 75 -6.92 43.28 27.43
N LEU A 76 -7.64 42.76 26.44
CA LEU A 76 -7.32 42.80 25.02
C LEU A 76 -6.79 44.20 24.65
N GLY A 77 -5.50 44.27 24.35
CA GLY A 77 -4.88 45.43 23.72
C GLY A 77 -5.24 45.42 22.24
N ALA A 78 -5.94 46.46 21.80
CA ALA A 78 -6.08 46.82 20.41
C ALA A 78 -4.71 47.28 19.89
N ASP A 79 -4.11 46.50 18.99
CA ASP A 79 -3.20 46.97 17.95
C ASP A 79 -3.11 45.89 16.87
N GLY A 80 -3.50 46.24 15.65
CA GLY A 80 -3.64 45.33 14.51
C GLY A 80 -2.30 44.96 13.84
N SER A 81 -1.38 44.29 14.56
CA SER A 81 -0.03 43.99 14.07
C SER A 81 0.28 42.52 13.78
N ASP A 82 -0.67 41.57 13.88
CA ASP A 82 -0.44 40.17 13.52
C ASP A 82 -0.52 39.97 11.99
N PRO A 83 0.60 39.65 11.29
CA PRO A 83 0.62 39.48 9.84
C PRO A 83 -0.23 38.29 9.37
N LEU A 84 -0.37 37.24 10.19
CA LEU A 84 -1.18 36.06 9.87
C LEU A 84 -2.67 36.43 9.84
N LEU A 85 -3.11 37.20 10.84
CA LEU A 85 -4.48 37.69 10.91
C LEU A 85 -4.80 38.65 9.75
N GLN A 86 -3.86 39.52 9.37
CA GLN A 86 -4.03 40.43 8.23
C GLN A 86 -4.14 39.68 6.90
N ALA A 87 -3.31 38.66 6.69
CA ALA A 87 -3.41 37.81 5.50
C ALA A 87 -4.77 37.08 5.44
N ALA A 88 -5.22 36.52 6.57
CA ALA A 88 -6.51 35.84 6.67
C ALA A 88 -7.70 36.79 6.42
N LEU A 89 -7.64 38.03 6.94
CA LEU A 89 -8.65 39.06 6.68
C LEU A 89 -8.68 39.49 5.22
N ARG A 90 -7.53 39.61 4.55
CA ARG A 90 -7.46 39.87 3.10
C ARG A 90 -8.14 38.75 2.31
N ALA A 91 -7.82 37.50 2.61
CA ALA A 91 -8.45 36.33 1.99
C ALA A 91 -9.98 36.29 2.21
N ALA A 92 -10.46 36.59 3.42
CA ALA A 92 -11.88 36.71 3.71
C ALA A 92 -12.54 37.87 2.94
N SER A 93 -11.87 39.02 2.84
CA SER A 93 -12.35 40.18 2.07
C SER A 93 -12.51 39.86 0.58
N LEU A 94 -11.55 39.15 -0.03
CA LEU A 94 -11.64 38.73 -1.43
C LEU A 94 -12.83 37.80 -1.70
N ARG A 95 -13.14 36.88 -0.77
CA ARG A 95 -14.32 36.01 -0.85
C ARG A 95 -15.63 36.77 -0.67
N PHE A 96 -15.64 37.76 0.23
CA PHE A 96 -16.81 38.61 0.45
C PHE A 96 -17.11 39.47 -0.78
N GLN A 97 -16.09 40.13 -1.33
CA GLN A 97 -16.23 40.91 -2.56
C GLN A 97 -16.71 40.06 -3.74
N GLU A 98 -16.20 38.83 -3.90
CA GLU A 98 -16.67 37.92 -4.93
C GLU A 98 -18.14 37.57 -4.76
N SER A 99 -18.58 37.32 -3.52
CA SER A 99 -19.98 36.99 -3.21
C SER A 99 -20.96 38.16 -3.47
N LEU A 100 -20.47 39.40 -3.52
CA LEU A 100 -21.25 40.60 -3.82
C LEU A 100 -21.34 40.93 -5.32
N ARG A 101 -20.61 40.20 -6.19
CA ARG A 101 -20.65 40.45 -7.63
C ARG A 101 -22.03 40.08 -8.21
N PRO A 102 -22.46 40.74 -9.30
CA PRO A 102 -23.69 40.35 -10.01
C PRO A 102 -23.68 38.92 -10.54
N ASP A 103 -22.51 38.41 -10.94
CA ASP A 103 -22.28 37.05 -11.40
C ASP A 103 -21.08 36.45 -10.65
N PRO A 104 -21.28 35.93 -9.42
CA PRO A 104 -20.21 35.45 -8.56
C PRO A 104 -19.77 34.04 -8.94
N LEU A 105 -18.46 33.78 -8.97
CA LEU A 105 -17.91 32.44 -9.20
C LEU A 105 -18.33 31.44 -8.13
N PHE A 106 -18.45 31.90 -6.88
CA PHE A 106 -18.94 31.16 -5.74
C PHE A 106 -19.57 32.13 -4.74
N VAL A 107 -20.44 31.60 -3.89
CA VAL A 107 -21.08 32.36 -2.82
C VAL A 107 -20.54 31.88 -1.47
N ASP A 108 -19.96 32.79 -0.71
CA ASP A 108 -19.53 32.57 0.66
C ASP A 108 -20.37 33.42 1.63
N PRO A 109 -21.47 32.86 2.18
CA PRO A 109 -22.40 33.60 3.03
C PRO A 109 -21.80 34.02 4.37
N TYR A 110 -20.63 33.48 4.74
CA TYR A 110 -20.01 33.72 6.04
C TYR A 110 -18.79 34.64 5.96
N SER A 111 -18.19 34.82 4.78
CA SER A 111 -17.03 35.70 4.58
C SER A 111 -17.21 37.11 5.16
N GLY A 112 -18.39 37.71 4.97
CA GLY A 112 -18.70 39.06 5.47
C GLY A 112 -18.72 39.19 6.99
N CYS A 113 -19.10 38.13 7.74
CA CYS A 113 -19.12 38.20 9.20
C CYS A 113 -17.74 38.13 9.84
N LEU A 114 -16.73 37.68 9.08
CA LEU A 114 -15.35 37.61 9.53
C LEU A 114 -14.67 39.00 9.53
N LEU A 115 -15.17 39.93 8.73
CA LEU A 115 -14.69 41.31 8.62
C LEU A 115 -15.28 42.18 9.75
N SER A 116 -14.48 43.08 10.31
CA SER A 116 -14.95 44.03 11.33
C SER A 116 -15.51 45.31 10.66
N PRO A 117 -16.53 45.98 11.22
CA PRO A 117 -17.04 47.27 10.68
C PRO A 117 -16.03 48.42 10.72
N THR A 118 -14.91 48.25 11.45
CA THR A 118 -13.91 49.28 11.73
C THR A 118 -12.72 49.29 10.77
N VAL A 119 -12.67 48.42 9.77
CA VAL A 119 -11.65 48.47 8.71
C VAL A 119 -12.26 49.20 7.53
N SER A 120 -11.78 50.42 7.27
CA SER A 120 -12.12 51.22 6.09
C SER A 120 -11.97 50.35 4.84
N HIS A 121 -13.04 50.22 4.05
CA HIS A 121 -13.02 49.53 2.76
C HIS A 121 -11.99 50.12 1.77
N GLU A 122 -11.49 51.33 2.04
CA GLU A 122 -10.51 52.06 1.24
C GLU A 122 -9.03 51.70 1.58
N ASP A 123 -8.73 51.10 2.73
CA ASP A 123 -7.32 50.84 3.15
C ASP A 123 -6.77 49.47 2.71
N LEU A 124 -7.57 48.66 2.02
CA LEU A 124 -7.20 47.32 1.53
C LEU A 124 -7.18 47.22 -0.02
N GLU A 125 -7.29 48.34 -0.74
CA GLU A 125 -7.05 48.40 -2.17
C GLU A 125 -5.54 48.31 -2.48
N ASP A 126 -5.00 47.09 -2.47
CA ASP A 126 -3.71 46.83 -3.10
C ASP A 126 -3.89 46.95 -4.63
N LYS A 127 -3.07 47.78 -5.28
CA LYS A 127 -3.06 48.13 -6.72
C LYS A 127 -2.77 46.96 -7.68
N CYS A 128 -2.99 45.71 -7.29
CA CYS A 128 -2.74 44.51 -8.09
C CYS A 128 -4.04 43.71 -8.32
N LEU A 129 -4.93 44.24 -9.17
CA LEU A 129 -6.21 43.60 -9.58
C LEU A 129 -6.06 42.13 -10.05
N LEU A 130 -4.90 41.76 -10.57
CA LEU A 130 -4.57 40.41 -11.05
C LEU A 130 -4.42 39.37 -9.92
N SER A 131 -3.89 39.74 -8.73
CA SER A 131 -3.76 38.78 -7.61
C SER A 131 -5.08 38.52 -6.90
N SER A 132 -5.99 39.51 -6.88
CA SER A 132 -7.33 39.35 -6.32
C SER A 132 -8.20 38.39 -7.13
N PHE A 133 -8.11 38.43 -8.47
CA PHE A 133 -8.84 37.53 -9.35
C PHE A 133 -8.32 36.09 -9.25
N HIS A 134 -6.99 35.92 -9.16
CA HIS A 134 -6.36 34.61 -9.01
C HIS A 134 -6.90 33.82 -7.81
N TYR A 135 -6.92 34.46 -6.65
CA TYR A 135 -7.39 33.84 -5.41
C TYR A 135 -8.87 33.40 -5.51
N ARG A 136 -9.71 34.19 -6.20
CA ARG A 136 -11.14 33.91 -6.35
C ARG A 136 -11.38 32.67 -7.23
N TRP A 137 -10.79 32.61 -8.42
CA TRP A 137 -10.98 31.44 -9.28
C TRP A 137 -10.31 30.19 -8.68
N MET A 138 -9.17 30.32 -7.99
CA MET A 138 -8.53 29.19 -7.31
C MET A 138 -9.42 28.62 -6.20
N THR A 139 -10.13 29.49 -5.47
CA THR A 139 -11.14 29.07 -4.49
C THR A 139 -12.23 28.22 -5.17
N LYS A 140 -12.79 28.69 -6.28
CA LYS A 140 -13.80 27.94 -7.06
C LYS A 140 -13.26 26.60 -7.55
N TYR A 141 -12.05 26.59 -8.09
CA TYR A 141 -11.40 25.39 -8.62
C TYR A 141 -11.19 24.32 -7.54
N ILE A 142 -10.64 24.71 -6.38
CA ILE A 142 -10.45 23.80 -5.24
C ILE A 142 -11.81 23.27 -4.77
N ASP A 143 -12.83 24.12 -4.62
CA ASP A 143 -14.16 23.70 -4.17
C ASP A 143 -14.77 22.65 -5.11
N ASP A 144 -14.75 22.90 -6.41
CA ASP A 144 -15.29 21.99 -7.41
C ASP A 144 -14.54 20.66 -7.42
N LYS A 145 -13.20 20.71 -7.35
CA LYS A 145 -12.38 19.50 -7.34
C LYS A 145 -12.56 18.69 -6.06
N LEU A 146 -12.68 19.34 -4.90
CA LEU A 146 -13.01 18.67 -3.63
C LEU A 146 -14.33 17.91 -3.75
N LEU A 147 -15.39 18.57 -4.23
CA LEU A 147 -16.71 17.96 -4.36
C LEU A 147 -16.75 16.85 -5.43
N ALA A 148 -16.07 17.06 -6.57
CA ALA A 148 -15.99 16.06 -7.64
C ALA A 148 -15.27 14.78 -7.18
N LEU A 149 -14.13 14.91 -6.50
CA LEU A 149 -13.37 13.76 -6.01
C LEU A 149 -14.14 13.00 -4.92
N LEU A 150 -14.81 13.72 -4.03
CA LEU A 150 -15.71 13.14 -3.04
C LEU A 150 -16.89 12.38 -3.66
N GLY A 151 -17.39 12.83 -4.82
CA GLY A 151 -18.46 12.14 -5.56
C GLY A 151 -17.98 10.89 -6.31
N THR A 152 -16.68 10.78 -6.60
CA THR A 152 -16.11 9.61 -7.29
C THR A 152 -15.57 8.53 -6.36
N MET A 153 -15.18 8.89 -5.13
CA MET A 153 -14.52 7.99 -4.18
C MET A 153 -15.42 7.71 -2.97
N ASP A 154 -16.13 6.58 -2.99
CA ASP A 154 -17.10 6.22 -1.96
C ASP A 154 -16.49 6.08 -0.55
N GLU A 155 -15.22 5.70 -0.43
CA GLU A 155 -14.53 5.53 0.85
C GLU A 155 -13.87 6.81 1.40
N LEU A 156 -13.84 7.89 0.61
CA LEU A 156 -13.18 9.13 1.01
C LEU A 156 -14.07 9.89 2.02
N ARG A 157 -13.63 9.91 3.28
CA ARG A 157 -14.34 10.56 4.39
C ARG A 157 -13.46 11.50 5.22
N GLN A 158 -12.15 11.54 4.95
CA GLN A 158 -11.20 12.40 5.66
C GLN A 158 -10.77 13.55 4.76
N ILE A 159 -11.09 14.78 5.13
CA ILE A 159 -10.67 15.99 4.43
C ILE A 159 -9.74 16.77 5.34
N VAL A 160 -8.58 17.15 4.85
CA VAL A 160 -7.61 17.98 5.57
C VAL A 160 -7.43 19.29 4.82
N LEU A 161 -7.78 20.39 5.48
CA LEU A 161 -7.63 21.74 4.96
C LEU A 161 -6.44 22.39 5.67
N LEU A 162 -5.43 22.80 4.91
CA LEU A 162 -4.33 23.62 5.39
C LEU A 162 -4.61 25.08 5.03
N THR A 163 -4.96 25.87 6.05
CA THR A 163 -5.60 27.18 5.85
C THR A 163 -4.97 28.29 6.70
N ASP A 164 -5.36 29.52 6.42
CA ASP A 164 -5.02 30.71 7.23
C ASP A 164 -5.83 30.82 8.53
N GLY A 165 -6.81 29.94 8.76
CA GLY A 165 -7.67 29.92 9.94
C GLY A 165 -8.99 30.69 9.81
N MET A 166 -9.27 31.32 8.65
CA MET A 166 -10.56 31.96 8.34
C MET A 166 -11.37 31.22 7.28
N ASP A 167 -11.06 29.95 7.02
CA ASP A 167 -11.71 29.15 5.99
C ASP A 167 -13.18 28.83 6.35
N THR A 168 -14.08 29.08 5.41
CA THR A 168 -15.53 28.86 5.57
C THR A 168 -16.02 27.62 4.83
N ARG A 169 -15.17 26.90 4.05
CA ARG A 169 -15.54 25.65 3.36
C ARG A 169 -16.22 24.63 4.27
N PRO A 170 -15.81 24.42 5.54
CA PRO A 170 -16.52 23.51 6.45
C PRO A 170 -18.01 23.85 6.66
N TYR A 171 -18.39 25.12 6.46
CA TYR A 171 -19.73 25.65 6.70
C TYR A 171 -20.52 25.91 5.41
N ARG A 172 -19.86 26.24 4.30
CA ARG A 172 -20.51 26.62 3.03
C ARG A 172 -20.60 25.50 1.99
N LEU A 173 -19.72 24.50 2.04
CA LEU A 173 -19.75 23.39 1.08
C LEU A 173 -20.69 22.28 1.56
N ASN A 174 -21.35 21.62 0.60
CA ASN A 174 -22.24 20.48 0.85
C ASN A 174 -21.43 19.19 0.96
N TRP A 175 -20.82 18.97 2.11
CA TRP A 175 -20.04 17.77 2.39
C TRP A 175 -20.94 16.51 2.46
N PRO A 176 -20.49 15.36 1.93
CA PRO A 176 -21.17 14.07 2.12
C PRO A 176 -21.32 13.71 3.60
N CYS A 177 -22.33 12.90 3.92
CA CYS A 177 -22.53 12.41 5.29
C CYS A 177 -21.31 11.66 5.81
N SER A 178 -21.03 11.81 7.12
CA SER A 178 -19.93 11.13 7.81
C SER A 178 -18.52 11.58 7.42
N CYS A 179 -18.38 12.78 6.83
CA CYS A 179 -17.08 13.40 6.59
C CYS A 179 -16.49 14.00 7.88
N VAL A 180 -15.19 13.78 8.09
CA VAL A 180 -14.40 14.46 9.12
C VAL A 180 -13.47 15.45 8.42
N ILE A 181 -13.62 16.72 8.78
CA ILE A 181 -12.86 17.83 8.23
C ILE A 181 -11.85 18.26 9.27
N PHE A 182 -10.57 18.06 8.98
CA PHE A 182 -9.45 18.51 9.79
C PHE A 182 -9.00 19.87 9.27
N ASP A 183 -9.12 20.90 10.09
CA ASP A 183 -8.57 22.22 9.78
C ASP A 183 -7.22 22.39 10.48
N ILE A 184 -6.16 22.44 9.69
CA ILE A 184 -4.79 22.73 10.14
C ILE A 184 -4.53 24.21 9.86
N SER A 185 -4.57 25.03 10.91
CA SER A 185 -4.42 26.49 10.80
C SER A 185 -3.88 27.11 12.08
N PRO A 186 -3.44 28.39 12.06
CA PRO A 186 -2.97 29.08 13.26
C PRO A 186 -4.06 29.20 14.34
N GLN A 187 -3.76 28.76 15.57
CA GLN A 187 -4.76 28.70 16.65
C GLN A 187 -5.35 30.08 17.00
N SER A 188 -4.55 31.15 16.92
CA SER A 188 -4.98 32.53 17.21
C SER A 188 -6.08 32.97 16.24
N VAL A 189 -5.88 32.74 14.94
CA VAL A 189 -6.81 33.13 13.88
C VAL A 189 -8.07 32.27 13.90
N PHE A 190 -7.93 30.94 14.03
CA PHE A 190 -9.05 30.02 14.12
C PHE A 190 -9.99 30.33 15.30
N SER A 191 -9.43 30.73 16.44
CA SER A 191 -10.24 31.06 17.62
C SER A 191 -11.15 32.27 17.37
N VAL A 192 -10.64 33.29 16.68
CA VAL A 192 -11.40 34.50 16.32
C VAL A 192 -12.49 34.16 15.29
N SER A 193 -12.13 33.41 14.24
CA SER A 193 -13.07 33.05 13.18
C SER A 193 -14.19 32.14 13.72
N SER A 194 -13.85 31.12 14.52
CA SER A 194 -14.81 30.19 15.10
C SER A 194 -15.82 30.89 16.02
N GLN A 195 -15.40 31.90 16.79
CA GLN A 195 -16.31 32.70 17.62
C GLN A 195 -17.29 33.51 16.77
N LYS A 196 -16.81 34.19 15.72
CA LYS A 196 -17.67 34.97 14.80
C LYS A 196 -18.65 34.09 14.03
N LEU A 197 -18.20 32.94 13.54
CA LEU A 197 -19.03 31.97 12.81
C LEU A 197 -20.11 31.34 13.72
N LYS A 198 -19.78 31.04 14.98
CA LYS A 198 -20.77 30.59 15.95
C LYS A 198 -21.81 31.68 16.25
N GLY A 199 -21.39 32.93 16.37
CA GLY A 199 -22.28 34.08 16.63
C GLY A 199 -23.30 34.34 15.51
N THR A 200 -22.97 34.00 14.26
CA THR A 200 -23.88 34.12 13.10
C THR A 200 -24.77 32.90 12.87
N GLY A 201 -24.62 31.84 13.68
CA GLY A 201 -25.38 30.62 13.54
C GLY A 201 -24.89 29.71 12.42
N ALA A 202 -23.64 29.85 11.96
CA ALA A 202 -23.03 28.96 10.98
C ALA A 202 -23.04 27.51 11.51
N LYS A 203 -23.58 26.58 10.70
CA LYS A 203 -23.66 25.16 11.04
C LYS A 203 -22.95 24.34 9.98
N ILE A 204 -22.22 23.35 10.46
CA ILE A 204 -21.62 22.31 9.61
C ILE A 204 -22.75 21.37 9.15
N GLY A 205 -22.61 20.78 7.97
CA GLY A 205 -23.54 19.79 7.43
C GLY A 205 -23.85 18.67 8.43
N ARG A 206 -25.08 18.13 8.37
CA ARG A 206 -25.50 17.05 9.27
C ARG A 206 -24.55 15.87 9.16
N ASN A 207 -24.16 15.29 10.30
CA ASN A 207 -23.23 14.15 10.40
C ASN A 207 -21.79 14.42 9.90
N CYS A 208 -21.39 15.68 9.72
CA CYS A 208 -19.99 16.04 9.50
C CYS A 208 -19.38 16.60 10.79
N ILE A 209 -18.07 16.39 10.97
CA ILE A 209 -17.33 16.87 12.15
C ILE A 209 -16.19 17.75 11.69
N LEU A 210 -16.11 18.98 12.22
CA LEU A 210 -14.94 19.85 12.07
C LEU A 210 -14.03 19.69 13.27
N VAL A 211 -12.76 19.40 13.02
CA VAL A 211 -11.73 19.22 14.04
C VAL A 211 -10.56 20.14 13.74
N HIS A 212 -10.31 21.11 14.61
CA HIS A 212 -9.14 21.98 14.48
C HIS A 212 -7.88 21.33 15.07
N VAL A 213 -6.79 21.44 14.32
CA VAL A 213 -5.44 21.00 14.68
C VAL A 213 -4.51 22.21 14.59
N PRO A 214 -3.97 22.70 15.71
CA PRO A 214 -3.12 23.89 15.72
C PRO A 214 -1.86 23.67 14.89
N LEU A 215 -1.58 24.60 13.97
CA LEU A 215 -0.36 24.58 13.15
C LEU A 215 0.91 24.67 14.01
N GLU A 216 0.81 25.28 15.19
CA GLU A 216 1.90 25.48 16.16
C GLU A 216 2.20 24.23 17.00
N SER A 217 1.52 23.11 16.75
CA SER A 217 1.77 21.85 17.45
C SER A 217 3.21 21.37 17.24
N ILE A 218 3.90 20.98 18.32
CA ILE A 218 5.29 20.48 18.28
C ILE A 218 5.41 19.27 17.34
N ASP A 219 4.42 18.39 17.37
CA ASP A 219 4.28 17.26 16.46
C ASP A 219 2.88 17.28 15.85
N LEU A 220 2.81 17.83 14.64
CA LEU A 220 1.55 17.99 13.91
C LEU A 220 0.96 16.65 13.48
N GLN A 221 1.81 15.66 13.19
CA GLN A 221 1.39 14.30 12.84
C GLN A 221 0.70 13.66 14.04
N ALA A 222 1.37 13.62 15.20
CA ALA A 222 0.80 13.06 16.42
C ALA A 222 -0.48 13.78 16.86
N ALA A 223 -0.53 15.11 16.73
CA ALA A 223 -1.73 15.90 17.03
C ALA A 223 -2.91 15.51 16.12
N LEU A 224 -2.66 15.32 14.82
CA LEU A 224 -3.65 14.91 13.84
C LEU A 224 -4.19 13.51 14.14
N TYR A 225 -3.31 12.53 14.41
CA TYR A 225 -3.72 11.16 14.80
C TYR A 225 -4.52 11.14 16.12
N LYS A 226 -4.09 11.89 17.13
CA LYS A 226 -4.82 12.02 18.42
C LYS A 226 -6.23 12.57 18.24
N LYS A 227 -6.45 13.36 17.19
CA LYS A 227 -7.74 13.95 16.83
C LYS A 227 -8.61 13.04 15.95
N GLY A 228 -8.15 11.82 15.67
CA GLY A 228 -8.94 10.78 15.02
C GLY A 228 -8.64 10.58 13.53
N PHE A 229 -7.60 11.23 12.98
CA PHE A 229 -7.14 10.94 11.63
C PHE A 229 -6.53 9.54 11.56
N SER A 230 -6.77 8.83 10.45
CA SER A 230 -6.24 7.50 10.20
C SER A 230 -5.46 7.46 8.89
N GLY A 231 -4.17 7.13 8.97
CA GLY A 231 -3.30 6.93 7.81
C GLY A 231 -3.55 5.62 7.04
N ASN A 232 -4.46 4.77 7.52
CA ASN A 232 -4.92 3.54 6.86
C ASN A 232 -6.20 3.76 6.04
N LYS A 233 -6.60 5.01 5.82
CA LYS A 233 -7.81 5.37 5.09
C LYS A 233 -7.52 6.48 4.06
N PRO A 234 -8.22 6.48 2.91
CA PRO A 234 -8.08 7.54 1.93
C PRO A 234 -8.35 8.92 2.53
N SER A 235 -7.57 9.91 2.09
CA SER A 235 -7.68 11.28 2.56
C SER A 235 -7.50 12.29 1.43
N LEU A 236 -8.17 13.44 1.56
CA LEU A 236 -8.09 14.54 0.62
C LEU A 236 -7.50 15.76 1.30
N TRP A 237 -6.41 16.29 0.75
CA TRP A 237 -5.66 17.39 1.33
C TRP A 237 -5.75 18.60 0.41
N ALA A 238 -6.14 19.76 0.95
CA ALA A 238 -6.19 21.01 0.21
C ALA A 238 -5.39 22.10 0.92
N ILE A 239 -4.54 22.79 0.16
CA ILE A 239 -3.73 23.91 0.64
C ILE A 239 -4.20 25.19 -0.05
N GLN A 240 -4.70 26.16 0.72
CA GLN A 240 -4.98 27.52 0.23
C GLN A 240 -4.88 28.53 1.38
N GLY A 241 -4.24 29.68 1.14
CA GLY A 241 -4.11 30.75 2.14
C GLY A 241 -3.06 30.52 3.23
N LEU A 242 -2.49 29.32 3.34
CA LEU A 242 -1.40 29.05 4.29
C LEU A 242 -0.17 29.93 3.96
N PRO A 243 0.41 30.66 4.93
CA PRO A 243 1.54 31.56 4.68
C PRO A 243 2.86 30.79 4.54
N ILE A 244 3.03 30.12 3.40
CA ILE A 244 4.25 29.42 3.03
C ILE A 244 5.26 30.44 2.51
N SER A 245 6.20 30.83 3.38
CA SER A 245 7.24 31.81 3.05
C SER A 245 8.56 31.16 2.59
N THR A 246 8.77 29.86 2.83
CA THR A 246 10.03 29.18 2.51
C THR A 246 9.82 27.79 1.91
N LEU A 247 10.78 27.34 1.10
CA LEU A 247 10.81 25.97 0.57
C LEU A 247 10.90 24.91 1.68
N THR A 248 11.51 25.26 2.83
CA THR A 248 11.59 24.38 4.01
C THR A 248 10.21 24.13 4.60
N SER A 249 9.36 25.16 4.71
CA SER A 249 7.98 25.02 5.18
C SER A 249 7.17 24.12 4.24
N LEU A 250 7.35 24.27 2.92
CA LEU A 250 6.71 23.39 1.93
C LEU A 250 7.18 21.93 2.05
N LYS A 251 8.49 21.69 2.18
CA LYS A 251 9.04 20.35 2.42
C LYS A 251 8.49 19.72 3.69
N GLY A 252 8.32 20.51 4.75
CA GLY A 252 7.69 20.08 6.00
C GLY A 252 6.25 19.59 5.79
N ILE A 253 5.45 20.33 5.02
CA ILE A 253 4.08 19.94 4.67
C ILE A 253 4.09 18.66 3.83
N LEU A 254 4.92 18.57 2.79
CA LEU A 254 5.02 17.36 1.97
C LEU A 254 5.46 16.15 2.79
N SER A 255 6.36 16.33 3.75
CA SER A 255 6.77 15.27 4.68
C SER A 255 5.62 14.83 5.58
N LEU A 256 4.84 15.77 6.12
CA LEU A 256 3.66 15.47 6.94
C LEU A 256 2.61 14.68 6.16
N VAL A 257 2.30 15.13 4.95
CA VAL A 257 1.34 14.44 4.09
C VAL A 257 1.89 13.07 3.70
N SER A 258 3.17 12.97 3.32
CA SER A 258 3.77 11.69 2.92
C SER A 258 3.84 10.67 4.06
N SER A 259 3.99 11.10 5.31
CA SER A 259 4.02 10.19 6.47
C SER A 259 2.62 9.82 6.97
N SER A 260 1.64 10.71 6.77
CA SER A 260 0.29 10.55 7.32
C SER A 260 -0.71 9.96 6.33
N ALA A 261 -0.68 10.38 5.06
CA ALA A 261 -1.70 10.05 4.08
C ALA A 261 -1.48 8.66 3.46
N MET A 262 -2.55 7.87 3.37
CA MET A 262 -2.58 6.57 2.72
C MET A 262 -2.15 6.67 1.25
N LYS A 263 -1.49 5.63 0.72
CA LYS A 263 -1.22 5.52 -0.72
C LYS A 263 -2.50 5.75 -1.56
N GLY A 264 -2.41 6.58 -2.59
CA GLY A 264 -3.54 6.99 -3.44
C GLY A 264 -4.34 8.19 -2.90
N SER A 265 -4.03 8.69 -1.70
CA SER A 265 -4.58 9.97 -1.22
C SER A 265 -4.14 11.13 -2.10
N ILE A 266 -4.97 12.17 -2.17
CA ILE A 266 -4.75 13.31 -3.07
C ILE A 266 -4.41 14.56 -2.27
N LEU A 267 -3.39 15.28 -2.71
CA LEU A 267 -3.00 16.60 -2.26
C LEU A 267 -3.19 17.61 -3.38
N MET A 268 -3.91 18.70 -3.15
CA MET A 268 -4.11 19.77 -4.13
C MET A 268 -3.88 21.14 -3.49
N GLY A 269 -3.55 22.13 -4.32
CA GLY A 269 -3.44 23.50 -3.85
C GLY A 269 -2.69 24.40 -4.81
N GLU A 270 -2.31 25.57 -4.30
CA GLU A 270 -1.47 26.54 -4.98
C GLU A 270 -0.12 26.68 -4.26
N LEU A 271 0.94 26.89 -5.04
CA LEU A 271 2.28 27.21 -4.55
C LEU A 271 2.76 28.52 -5.16
N PRO A 272 3.27 29.47 -4.37
CA PRO A 272 3.93 30.64 -4.93
C PRO A 272 5.16 30.25 -5.77
N ALA A 273 5.21 30.70 -7.02
CA ALA A 273 6.28 30.36 -7.96
C ALA A 273 7.67 30.85 -7.49
N PHE A 274 7.70 31.92 -6.67
CA PHE A 274 8.95 32.44 -6.09
C PHE A 274 9.65 31.41 -5.17
N LEU A 275 8.92 30.45 -4.60
CA LEU A 275 9.50 29.42 -3.72
C LEU A 275 10.48 28.49 -4.46
N ALA A 276 10.40 28.43 -5.79
CA ALA A 276 11.34 27.69 -6.60
C ALA A 276 12.72 28.37 -6.72
N GLY A 277 12.86 29.65 -6.31
CA GLY A 277 14.12 30.40 -6.35
C GLY A 277 14.67 30.66 -7.75
N ILE A 278 13.90 30.34 -8.80
CA ILE A 278 14.28 30.41 -10.21
C ILE A 278 13.19 31.20 -10.93
N GLU A 279 13.55 32.29 -11.60
CA GLU A 279 12.69 32.87 -12.63
C GLU A 279 12.61 31.85 -13.77
N PHE A 280 11.50 31.12 -13.86
CA PHE A 280 11.32 30.12 -14.89
C PHE A 280 11.16 30.80 -16.26
N GLU A 281 12.15 30.65 -17.13
CA GLU A 281 12.12 31.17 -18.50
C GLU A 281 11.01 30.55 -19.37
N THR A 282 10.59 29.29 -19.11
CA THR A 282 9.54 28.60 -19.87
C THR A 282 8.59 27.77 -18.99
N LYS A 283 7.36 27.52 -19.49
CA LYS A 283 6.37 26.65 -18.83
C LYS A 283 6.88 25.20 -18.67
N GLU A 284 7.66 24.68 -19.63
CA GLU A 284 8.18 23.30 -19.52
C GLU A 284 9.20 23.14 -18.40
N LYS A 285 10.12 24.11 -18.23
CA LYS A 285 11.11 24.07 -17.14
C LYS A 285 10.42 24.07 -15.76
N ARG A 286 9.33 24.82 -15.63
CA ARG A 286 8.50 24.84 -14.43
C ARG A 286 7.87 23.48 -14.16
N HIS A 287 7.24 22.86 -15.16
CA HIS A 287 6.62 21.53 -15.02
C HIS A 287 7.65 20.46 -14.64
N GLN A 288 8.82 20.46 -15.29
CA GLN A 288 9.91 19.53 -14.97
C GLN A 288 10.43 19.70 -13.55
N TRP A 289 10.58 20.94 -13.07
CA TRP A 289 10.99 21.21 -11.70
C TRP A 289 9.94 20.71 -10.70
N THR A 290 8.65 21.00 -10.95
CA THR A 290 7.56 20.57 -10.07
C THR A 290 7.46 19.06 -10.01
N ASP A 291 7.53 18.37 -11.16
CA ASP A 291 7.52 16.91 -11.22
C ASP A 291 8.67 16.29 -10.43
N LYS A 292 9.90 16.76 -10.68
CA LYS A 292 11.09 16.28 -9.94
C LYS A 292 10.99 16.54 -8.44
N PHE A 293 10.48 17.70 -8.03
CA PHE A 293 10.36 18.08 -6.64
C PHE A 293 9.33 17.20 -5.90
N PHE A 294 8.12 17.04 -6.44
CA PHE A 294 7.08 16.20 -5.83
C PHE A 294 7.45 14.71 -5.85
N MET A 295 8.03 14.22 -6.94
CA MET A 295 8.49 12.83 -7.04
C MET A 295 9.57 12.49 -6.01
N SER A 296 10.51 13.42 -5.72
CA SER A 296 11.50 13.21 -4.65
C SER A 296 10.86 13.05 -3.25
N HIS A 297 9.66 13.59 -3.05
CA HIS A 297 8.89 13.50 -1.82
C HIS A 297 7.79 12.41 -1.88
N GLY A 298 7.74 11.60 -2.93
CA GLY A 298 6.83 10.45 -3.02
C GLY A 298 5.46 10.75 -3.63
N PHE A 299 5.32 11.85 -4.37
CA PHE A 299 4.07 12.25 -5.00
C PHE A 299 4.19 12.27 -6.52
N ARG A 300 3.17 11.76 -7.22
CA ARG A 300 2.98 12.00 -8.66
C ARG A 300 2.17 13.27 -8.83
N VAL A 301 2.74 14.31 -9.43
CA VAL A 301 2.07 15.61 -9.57
C VAL A 301 1.59 15.84 -11.01
N ASN A 302 0.42 16.45 -11.11
CA ASN A 302 -0.10 17.04 -12.34
C ASN A 302 -0.21 18.55 -12.14
N VAL A 303 0.54 19.31 -12.94
CA VAL A 303 0.49 20.77 -12.93
C VAL A 303 -0.63 21.21 -13.85
N VAL A 304 -1.56 21.99 -13.32
CA VAL A 304 -2.75 22.40 -14.06
C VAL A 304 -2.49 23.78 -14.64
N GLY A 305 -2.50 23.87 -15.97
CA GLY A 305 -2.27 25.13 -16.67
C GLY A 305 -3.46 26.08 -16.55
N SER A 306 -3.19 27.38 -16.37
CA SER A 306 -4.24 28.41 -16.26
C SER A 306 -5.18 28.41 -17.48
N ASP A 307 -4.67 28.08 -18.67
CA ASP A 307 -5.41 28.01 -19.93
C ASP A 307 -6.46 26.87 -19.96
N GLU A 308 -6.20 25.76 -19.27
CA GLU A 308 -7.13 24.63 -19.17
C GLU A 308 -8.29 24.94 -18.24
N ILE A 309 -8.01 25.69 -17.16
CA ILE A 309 -9.01 26.14 -16.19
C ILE A 309 -9.88 27.24 -16.79
N ALA A 310 -9.29 28.18 -17.52
CA ALA A 310 -9.99 29.24 -18.25
C ALA A 310 -11.04 28.69 -19.23
N LYS A 311 -10.66 27.66 -20.01
CA LYS A 311 -11.56 26.96 -20.95
C LYS A 311 -12.72 26.27 -20.25
N ASN A 312 -12.45 25.63 -19.10
CA ASN A 312 -13.47 24.95 -18.31
C ASN A 312 -14.42 25.92 -17.59
N MET A 313 -13.99 27.15 -17.34
CA MET A 313 -14.77 28.18 -16.65
C MET A 313 -15.35 29.26 -17.59
N HIS A 314 -15.22 29.09 -18.92
CA HIS A 314 -15.73 30.01 -19.96
C HIS A 314 -15.26 31.47 -19.82
N PHE A 315 -14.01 31.71 -19.43
CA PHE A 315 -13.43 33.05 -19.38
C PHE A 315 -12.77 33.46 -20.70
N ASP A 316 -12.94 34.72 -21.12
CA ASP A 316 -12.43 35.30 -22.38
C ASP A 316 -11.07 36.03 -22.21
N GLU A 317 -10.53 36.11 -20.98
CA GLU A 317 -9.30 36.83 -20.67
C GLU A 317 -8.06 35.91 -20.65
N SER A 318 -6.95 36.38 -21.24
CA SER A 318 -5.64 35.71 -21.17
C SER A 318 -5.00 35.93 -19.80
N PHE A 319 -4.72 34.84 -19.09
CA PHE A 319 -4.17 34.86 -17.73
C PHE A 319 -2.64 35.02 -17.75
N ASP A 320 -2.11 35.91 -16.92
CA ASP A 320 -0.67 35.98 -16.66
C ASP A 320 -0.26 34.82 -15.74
N ASP A 321 0.24 33.76 -16.36
CA ASP A 321 0.53 32.43 -15.80
C ASP A 321 1.76 32.42 -14.87
N THR A 322 2.16 33.56 -14.29
CA THR A 322 3.56 33.76 -13.83
C THR A 322 3.77 33.68 -12.33
N LYS A 323 2.74 33.80 -11.48
CA LYS A 323 2.95 33.97 -10.03
C LYS A 323 2.74 32.73 -9.16
N ASN A 324 1.78 31.86 -9.46
CA ASN A 324 1.45 30.69 -8.63
C ASN A 324 1.33 29.42 -9.49
N ILE A 325 1.76 28.28 -8.94
CA ILE A 325 1.67 26.95 -9.55
C ILE A 325 0.49 26.22 -8.93
N VAL A 326 -0.50 25.87 -9.74
CA VAL A 326 -1.63 25.04 -9.32
C VAL A 326 -1.33 23.58 -9.61
N PHE A 327 -1.56 22.72 -8.62
CA PHE A 327 -1.19 21.32 -8.72
C PHE A 327 -2.22 20.38 -8.07
N ILE A 328 -2.25 19.16 -8.59
CA ILE A 328 -2.90 17.99 -7.97
C ILE A 328 -1.85 16.89 -7.90
N ALA A 329 -1.65 16.31 -6.73
CA ALA A 329 -0.61 15.33 -6.46
C ALA A 329 -1.21 14.06 -5.82
N GLU A 330 -0.85 12.90 -6.35
CA GLU A 330 -1.23 11.58 -5.83
C GLU A 330 -0.10 11.02 -4.97
N GLN A 331 -0.42 10.58 -3.75
CA GLN A 331 0.52 9.95 -2.82
C GLN A 331 0.90 8.54 -3.31
N LEU A 332 2.19 8.29 -3.56
CA LEU A 332 2.66 6.99 -4.06
C LEU A 332 3.19 6.06 -2.97
N ARG A 333 3.60 6.61 -1.82
CA ARG A 333 4.18 5.86 -0.70
C ARG A 333 3.11 5.41 0.28
N PHE A 334 3.34 4.28 0.91
CA PHE A 334 2.55 3.85 2.08
C PHE A 334 2.79 4.81 3.24
N SER A 335 1.73 5.14 3.97
CA SER A 335 1.84 5.92 5.20
C SER A 335 2.60 5.16 6.29
N ASP A 336 3.07 5.86 7.33
CA ASP A 336 3.70 5.21 8.48
C ASP A 336 2.74 4.22 9.15
N ALA A 337 1.44 4.55 9.19
CA ALA A 337 0.42 3.69 9.76
C ALA A 337 0.18 2.43 8.91
N GLU A 338 0.23 2.54 7.58
CA GLU A 338 0.15 1.38 6.69
C GLU A 338 1.36 0.50 6.92
N MET A 339 2.57 1.06 6.85
CA MET A 339 3.80 0.31 7.08
C MET A 339 3.82 -0.37 8.44
N GLU A 340 3.34 0.28 9.50
CA GLU A 340 3.28 -0.32 10.84
C GLU A 340 2.24 -1.45 10.92
N SER A 341 1.07 -1.27 10.31
CA SER A 341 0.07 -2.34 10.22
C SER A 341 0.62 -3.56 9.48
N TRP A 342 1.41 -3.33 8.42
CA TRP A 342 2.08 -4.40 7.69
C TRP A 342 3.16 -5.08 8.54
N ARG A 343 3.97 -4.31 9.29
CA ARG A 343 4.98 -4.87 10.22
C ARG A 343 4.36 -5.72 11.30
N SER A 344 3.35 -5.22 12.01
CA SER A 344 2.68 -5.97 13.08
C SER A 344 2.03 -7.25 12.56
N HIS A 345 1.54 -7.25 11.31
CA HIS A 345 0.99 -8.46 10.70
C HIS A 345 2.09 -9.49 10.40
N LEU A 346 3.23 -9.05 9.89
CA LEU A 346 4.38 -9.93 9.63
C LEU A 346 4.98 -10.49 10.92
N GLU A 347 5.15 -9.68 11.97
CA GLU A 347 5.66 -10.15 13.26
C GLU A 347 4.76 -11.22 13.88
N ARG A 348 3.43 -11.02 13.86
CA ARG A 348 2.47 -12.05 14.30
C ARG A 348 2.59 -13.34 13.50
N ILE A 349 2.81 -13.25 12.19
CA ILE A 349 2.99 -14.42 11.32
C ILE A 349 4.23 -15.22 11.73
N GLU A 350 5.31 -14.55 12.14
CA GLU A 350 6.52 -15.24 12.61
C GLU A 350 6.33 -15.87 13.99
N GLU A 351 5.67 -15.16 14.92
CA GLU A 351 5.41 -15.67 16.28
C GLU A 351 4.42 -16.84 16.27
N GLU A 352 3.34 -16.77 15.48
CA GLU A 352 2.38 -17.88 15.32
C GLU A 352 2.97 -19.06 14.52
N GLY A 353 3.97 -18.81 13.67
CA GLY A 353 4.70 -19.85 12.94
C GLY A 353 5.64 -20.68 13.82
N ASP A 354 6.05 -20.14 14.97
CA ASP A 354 6.86 -20.83 15.97
C ASP A 354 6.01 -21.62 17.00
N GLU A 355 4.70 -21.37 17.06
CA GLU A 355 3.74 -22.15 17.87
C GLU A 355 3.14 -23.30 17.05
N GLU A 356 3.86 -24.43 16.96
CA GLU A 356 3.25 -25.72 16.62
C GLU A 356 2.13 -26.04 17.63
N GLY A 357 0.88 -25.83 17.20
CA GLY A 357 -0.29 -26.03 18.04
C GLY A 357 -1.60 -26.07 17.25
N PHE A 358 -1.67 -26.87 16.19
CA PHE A 358 -2.95 -27.23 15.57
C PHE A 358 -2.99 -28.72 15.16
N GLU A 359 -2.62 -29.59 16.09
CA GLU A 359 -3.15 -30.96 16.14
C GLU A 359 -4.24 -31.03 17.20
N GLU A 360 -5.50 -30.79 16.82
CA GLU A 360 -6.70 -31.36 17.45
C GLU A 360 -7.94 -30.79 16.75
N PHE A 361 -8.31 -31.29 15.56
CA PHE A 361 -9.70 -31.26 15.08
C PHE A 361 -9.89 -32.26 13.94
N TYR A 362 -9.69 -33.55 14.22
CA TYR A 362 -10.27 -34.64 13.43
C TYR A 362 -10.75 -35.76 14.33
N SER A 363 -11.92 -35.55 14.92
CA SER A 363 -12.82 -36.64 15.28
C SER A 363 -14.23 -36.10 15.45
N PHE A 364 -15.00 -35.97 14.36
CA PHE A 364 -16.43 -36.21 14.45
C PHE A 364 -16.92 -36.86 13.16
N GLU A 365 -17.44 -38.06 13.36
CA GLU A 365 -17.87 -39.02 12.37
C GLU A 365 -18.99 -38.50 11.47
N ALA A 366 -18.96 -39.00 10.24
CA ALA A 366 -20.01 -38.91 9.24
C ALA A 366 -21.36 -39.40 9.77
N HIS A 367 -22.40 -38.58 9.69
CA HIS A 367 -23.78 -39.04 9.54
C HIS A 367 -24.49 -38.18 8.48
N LYS A 368 -24.85 -38.85 7.38
CA LYS A 368 -25.69 -38.32 6.29
C LYS A 368 -27.14 -38.18 6.75
N THR A 369 -27.79 -37.05 6.44
CA THR A 369 -29.20 -36.99 5.99
C THR A 369 -29.48 -35.67 5.26
N PRO A 370 -30.29 -35.67 4.17
CA PRO A 370 -30.65 -34.46 3.45
C PRO A 370 -31.94 -33.86 4.02
N PHE A 371 -31.96 -32.55 4.29
CA PHE A 371 -33.18 -31.84 4.67
C PHE A 371 -33.83 -31.18 3.44
N VAL A 372 -35.03 -31.67 3.12
CA VAL A 372 -35.99 -31.12 2.16
C VAL A 372 -36.72 -29.96 2.82
N PHE A 373 -36.81 -28.80 2.15
CA PHE A 373 -37.70 -27.72 2.57
C PHE A 373 -39.06 -27.87 1.87
N GLN A 374 -40.09 -28.11 2.67
CA GLN A 374 -41.49 -28.05 2.27
C GLN A 374 -42.05 -26.73 2.83
N GLY A 375 -42.68 -25.93 1.97
CA GLY A 375 -43.28 -24.66 2.34
C GLY A 375 -44.62 -24.84 3.06
N ASP A 376 -44.97 -23.88 3.90
CA ASP A 376 -46.36 -23.49 4.09
C ASP A 376 -46.47 -22.04 4.60
N SER A 377 -47.46 -21.36 4.03
CA SER A 377 -47.82 -19.96 4.21
C SER A 377 -48.77 -19.74 5.39
N ASN A 378 -48.57 -18.68 6.19
CA ASN A 378 -49.67 -17.75 6.51
C ASN A 378 -49.21 -16.47 7.22
N THR A 379 -49.45 -15.35 6.52
CA THR A 379 -49.97 -14.05 6.98
C THR A 379 -49.76 -13.61 8.44
N ARG A 380 -49.07 -12.47 8.61
CA ARG A 380 -49.59 -11.18 9.16
C ARG A 380 -48.48 -10.29 9.79
N SER A 381 -47.27 -10.28 9.21
CA SER A 381 -46.13 -9.46 9.68
C SER A 381 -45.28 -8.84 8.55
N GLU A 382 -45.73 -8.90 7.29
CA GLU A 382 -44.92 -8.52 6.11
C GLU A 382 -44.75 -7.01 5.84
N ILE A 383 -45.45 -6.14 6.54
CA ILE A 383 -45.39 -4.68 6.27
C ILE A 383 -44.33 -3.97 7.15
N THR A 384 -43.98 -4.52 8.30
CA THR A 384 -43.01 -3.88 9.21
C THR A 384 -41.58 -4.39 9.01
N ILE A 385 -41.40 -5.65 8.57
CA ILE A 385 -40.07 -6.25 8.36
C ILE A 385 -39.40 -5.69 7.10
N ASN A 386 -40.17 -5.33 6.06
CA ASN A 386 -39.64 -4.77 4.82
C ASN A 386 -39.06 -3.35 4.94
N ARG A 387 -39.34 -2.61 6.02
CA ARG A 387 -38.77 -1.27 6.24
C ARG A 387 -37.45 -1.33 7.02
N MET A 388 -37.27 -2.31 7.89
CA MET A 388 -36.00 -2.51 8.61
C MET A 388 -34.98 -3.32 7.80
N ALA A 389 -35.41 -4.22 6.91
CA ALA A 389 -34.51 -4.96 6.04
C ALA A 389 -33.83 -4.09 4.96
N ARG A 390 -34.43 -2.96 4.55
CA ARG A 390 -33.76 -2.01 3.62
C ARG A 390 -32.76 -1.08 4.31
N LEU A 391 -32.86 -0.89 5.63
CA LEU A 391 -31.94 -0.04 6.40
C LEU A 391 -30.72 -0.81 6.92
N ALA A 392 -30.72 -2.15 6.80
CA ALA A 392 -29.63 -3.02 7.21
C ALA A 392 -28.68 -3.42 6.06
N ALA A 393 -28.91 -2.90 4.84
CA ALA A 393 -28.07 -3.18 3.67
C ALA A 393 -26.84 -2.24 3.55
N ASP A 394 -26.77 -1.16 4.34
CA ASP A 394 -25.73 -0.11 4.22
C ASP A 394 -24.72 -0.09 5.38
N ALA A 395 -24.69 -1.14 6.21
CA ALA A 395 -23.58 -1.32 7.15
C ALA A 395 -22.52 -2.19 6.47
N PRO A 396 -21.26 -1.73 6.30
CA PRO A 396 -20.20 -2.64 5.87
C PRO A 396 -20.15 -3.77 6.91
N THR A 397 -20.31 -5.00 6.42
CA THR A 397 -20.11 -6.19 7.24
C THR A 397 -18.73 -6.05 7.89
N LYS A 398 -18.70 -6.00 9.23
CA LYS A 398 -17.46 -6.08 10.01
C LYS A 398 -16.85 -7.47 9.78
N GLY A 399 -16.12 -7.61 8.69
CA GLY A 399 -15.45 -8.83 8.25
C GLY A 399 -14.65 -8.50 7.01
N GLY A 400 -13.39 -8.94 6.92
CA GLY A 400 -12.43 -8.58 5.87
C GLY A 400 -12.76 -9.09 4.46
N PHE A 401 -14.01 -9.47 4.18
CA PHE A 401 -14.44 -10.00 2.90
C PHE A 401 -15.72 -9.28 2.44
N SER A 402 -15.63 -8.52 1.33
CA SER A 402 -16.79 -7.95 0.63
C SER A 402 -17.19 -8.90 -0.50
N PHE A 403 -18.44 -9.37 -0.47
CA PHE A 403 -19.05 -10.21 -1.51
C PHE A 403 -20.13 -9.45 -2.28
N ASP A 404 -20.14 -8.12 -2.21
CA ASP A 404 -21.20 -7.27 -2.78
C ASP A 404 -21.31 -7.46 -4.30
N LEU A 405 -20.19 -7.77 -4.95
CA LEU A 405 -20.13 -8.05 -6.38
C LEU A 405 -20.55 -9.49 -6.75
N CYS A 406 -20.63 -10.42 -5.80
CA CYS A 406 -21.01 -11.82 -6.09
C CYS A 406 -22.45 -11.91 -6.60
N GLN A 407 -23.41 -11.23 -5.96
CA GLN A 407 -24.81 -11.20 -6.43
C GLN A 407 -24.94 -10.54 -7.81
N ARG A 408 -24.21 -9.45 -8.04
CA ARG A 408 -24.14 -8.79 -9.36
C ARG A 408 -23.59 -9.75 -10.41
N ASN A 409 -22.47 -10.41 -10.13
CA ASN A 409 -21.83 -11.33 -11.07
C ASN A 409 -22.72 -12.54 -11.36
N GLU A 410 -23.43 -13.06 -10.36
CA GLU A 410 -24.42 -14.14 -10.55
C GLU A 410 -25.62 -13.67 -11.40
N MET A 411 -26.11 -12.44 -11.19
CA MET A 411 -27.13 -11.84 -12.06
C MET A 411 -26.62 -11.71 -13.51
N LEU A 412 -25.38 -11.25 -13.70
CA LEU A 412 -24.78 -11.09 -15.03
C LEU A 412 -24.61 -12.44 -15.74
N LEU A 413 -24.19 -13.48 -15.02
CA LEU A 413 -24.16 -14.86 -15.50
C LEU A 413 -25.54 -15.35 -15.96
N LYS A 414 -26.58 -15.13 -15.14
CA LYS A 414 -27.97 -15.46 -15.51
C LYS A 414 -28.48 -14.67 -16.72
N LYS A 415 -27.94 -13.47 -16.97
CA LYS A 415 -28.22 -12.64 -18.15
C LYS A 415 -27.37 -13.00 -19.38
N GLY A 416 -26.56 -14.05 -19.32
CA GLY A 416 -25.77 -14.55 -20.45
C GLY A 416 -24.39 -13.91 -20.61
N MET A 417 -23.90 -13.13 -19.62
CA MET A 417 -22.48 -12.76 -19.60
C MET A 417 -21.64 -13.96 -19.18
N HIS A 418 -20.69 -14.35 -20.02
CA HIS A 418 -19.73 -15.40 -19.69
C HIS A 418 -18.58 -14.82 -18.85
N LEU A 419 -18.15 -15.57 -17.85
CA LEU A 419 -16.93 -15.23 -17.11
C LEU A 419 -15.71 -15.27 -18.05
N PRO A 420 -14.73 -14.37 -17.87
CA PRO A 420 -13.46 -14.46 -18.58
C PRO A 420 -12.84 -15.84 -18.37
N THR A 421 -12.50 -16.51 -19.46
CA THR A 421 -11.81 -17.79 -19.40
C THR A 421 -10.32 -17.54 -19.16
N PHE A 422 -9.70 -18.37 -18.32
CA PHE A 422 -8.26 -18.35 -18.10
C PHE A 422 -7.60 -19.55 -18.78
N ARG A 423 -6.33 -19.39 -19.17
CA ARG A 423 -5.54 -20.45 -19.80
C ARG A 423 -4.68 -21.13 -18.74
N LYS A 424 -4.92 -22.43 -18.53
CA LYS A 424 -4.04 -23.28 -17.71
C LYS A 424 -2.94 -23.86 -18.57
N THR A 425 -1.75 -23.99 -18.00
CA THR A 425 -0.65 -24.73 -18.60
C THR A 425 -0.66 -26.16 -18.09
N GLY A 426 -0.33 -27.12 -18.96
CA GLY A 426 0.10 -28.44 -18.54
C GLY A 426 1.50 -28.35 -17.91
N THR A 427 1.71 -29.01 -16.78
CA THR A 427 2.92 -28.84 -15.97
C THR A 427 3.13 -30.04 -15.04
N THR A 428 4.39 -30.42 -14.84
CA THR A 428 4.79 -31.31 -13.75
C THR A 428 5.86 -30.61 -12.92
N ILE A 429 5.57 -30.40 -11.63
CA ILE A 429 6.54 -29.89 -10.66
C ILE A 429 6.64 -30.86 -9.49
N VAL A 430 7.84 -30.98 -8.94
CA VAL A 430 8.14 -31.92 -7.86
C VAL A 430 9.14 -31.31 -6.88
N GLY A 431 9.18 -31.86 -5.67
CA GLY A 431 10.22 -31.55 -4.70
C GLY A 431 10.49 -32.74 -3.78
N ILE A 432 11.72 -32.83 -3.27
CA ILE A 432 12.11 -33.79 -2.23
C ILE A 432 13.00 -33.12 -1.18
N VAL A 433 12.93 -33.60 0.05
CA VAL A 433 13.92 -33.32 1.10
C VAL A 433 14.99 -34.41 1.04
N PHE A 434 16.26 -33.99 1.04
CA PHE A 434 17.43 -34.89 1.09
C PHE A 434 18.32 -34.53 2.28
N GLN A 435 19.40 -35.27 2.50
CA GLN A 435 20.19 -35.17 3.75
C GLN A 435 20.65 -33.75 4.10
N ASP A 436 21.05 -32.95 3.10
CA ASP A 436 21.66 -31.63 3.30
C ASP A 436 20.77 -30.45 2.86
N GLY A 437 19.52 -30.71 2.44
CA GLY A 437 18.69 -29.66 1.87
C GLY A 437 17.41 -30.12 1.17
N VAL A 438 16.99 -29.34 0.18
CA VAL A 438 15.79 -29.57 -0.62
C VAL A 438 16.16 -29.55 -2.11
N ILE A 439 15.54 -30.41 -2.91
CA ILE A 439 15.68 -30.41 -4.37
C ILE A 439 14.30 -30.20 -4.98
N LEU A 440 14.17 -29.20 -5.82
CA LEU A 440 12.98 -28.90 -6.60
C LEU A 440 13.23 -29.26 -8.08
N GLY A 441 12.18 -29.69 -8.78
CA GLY A 441 12.26 -30.02 -10.20
C GLY A 441 11.00 -29.62 -10.95
N ALA A 442 11.17 -29.25 -12.21
CA ALA A 442 10.08 -28.86 -13.09
C ALA A 442 10.36 -29.23 -14.55
N ASP A 443 9.30 -29.43 -15.32
CA ASP A 443 9.38 -29.43 -16.79
C ASP A 443 9.31 -27.99 -17.34
N THR A 444 9.53 -27.84 -18.65
CA THR A 444 9.77 -26.51 -19.28
C THR A 444 8.78 -26.17 -20.39
N ARG A 445 7.80 -27.05 -20.64
CA ARG A 445 6.73 -26.80 -21.58
C ARG A 445 5.66 -25.89 -20.96
N ALA A 446 5.23 -24.86 -21.68
CA ALA A 446 4.02 -24.11 -21.36
C ALA A 446 3.01 -24.24 -22.51
N THR A 447 1.81 -24.70 -22.21
CA THR A 447 0.73 -24.88 -23.19
C THR A 447 -0.30 -23.77 -23.08
N GLU A 448 -0.82 -23.30 -24.22
CA GLU A 448 -2.02 -22.47 -24.29
C GLU A 448 -3.16 -23.30 -24.91
N GLY A 449 -3.98 -23.90 -24.04
CA GLY A 449 -4.91 -24.94 -24.48
C GLY A 449 -4.14 -26.16 -25.03
N PRO A 450 -4.48 -26.68 -26.22
CA PRO A 450 -3.80 -27.85 -26.79
C PRO A 450 -2.47 -27.54 -27.48
N ILE A 451 -2.08 -26.26 -27.60
CA ILE A 451 -0.89 -25.84 -28.35
C ILE A 451 0.26 -25.55 -27.37
N VAL A 452 1.46 -26.02 -27.69
CA VAL A 452 2.68 -25.62 -26.96
C VAL A 452 3.02 -24.18 -27.33
N ALA A 453 2.84 -23.26 -26.39
CA ALA A 453 3.14 -21.84 -26.55
C ALA A 453 4.63 -21.56 -26.36
N ASP A 454 5.24 -22.16 -25.33
CA ASP A 454 6.66 -22.08 -25.07
C ASP A 454 7.24 -23.48 -24.76
N LYS A 455 8.42 -23.76 -25.29
CA LYS A 455 9.15 -25.01 -25.09
C LYS A 455 10.19 -24.93 -23.97
N ASN A 456 10.56 -23.71 -23.55
CA ASN A 456 11.63 -23.47 -22.58
C ASN A 456 11.21 -22.39 -21.57
N CYS A 457 10.01 -22.55 -21.01
CA CYS A 457 9.47 -21.72 -19.93
C CYS A 457 10.11 -22.09 -18.58
N GLU A 458 10.26 -21.11 -17.69
CA GLU A 458 10.78 -21.27 -16.33
C GLU A 458 9.63 -21.37 -15.34
N LYS A 459 9.66 -22.40 -14.50
CA LYS A 459 8.59 -22.66 -13.52
C LYS A 459 9.09 -22.71 -12.08
N ILE A 460 10.41 -22.58 -11.88
CA ILE A 460 11.05 -22.55 -10.56
C ILE A 460 11.39 -21.08 -10.26
N HIS A 461 10.54 -20.43 -9.48
CA HIS A 461 10.63 -19.01 -9.17
C HIS A 461 11.52 -18.76 -7.96
N TYR A 462 12.32 -17.70 -8.04
CA TYR A 462 13.11 -17.20 -6.93
C TYR A 462 12.21 -16.51 -5.89
N MET A 463 12.36 -16.86 -4.61
CA MET A 463 11.65 -16.18 -3.52
C MET A 463 12.64 -15.42 -2.62
N ALA A 464 13.70 -16.09 -2.20
CA ALA A 464 14.76 -15.59 -1.34
C ALA A 464 16.08 -16.32 -1.66
N PRO A 465 17.25 -15.85 -1.17
CA PRO A 465 18.52 -16.55 -1.43
C PRO A 465 18.51 -18.04 -1.04
N ASN A 466 17.69 -18.38 -0.02
CA ASN A 466 17.54 -19.71 0.55
C ASN A 466 16.16 -20.37 0.29
N ILE A 467 15.30 -19.78 -0.56
CA ILE A 467 13.93 -20.26 -0.81
C ILE A 467 13.58 -20.11 -2.30
N TYR A 468 13.06 -21.19 -2.89
CA TYR A 468 12.48 -21.20 -4.24
C TYR A 468 11.09 -21.82 -4.22
N CYS A 469 10.28 -21.50 -5.23
CA CYS A 469 8.92 -21.98 -5.35
C CYS A 469 8.61 -22.43 -6.77
N CYS A 470 8.12 -23.64 -6.95
CA CYS A 470 7.66 -24.11 -8.24
C CYS A 470 6.18 -23.77 -8.45
N GLY A 471 5.83 -23.24 -9.62
CA GLY A 471 4.46 -22.87 -9.98
C GLY A 471 3.79 -23.86 -10.95
N ALA A 472 2.53 -24.22 -10.67
CA ALA A 472 1.65 -24.95 -11.58
C ALA A 472 0.23 -24.34 -11.58
N GLY A 473 -0.53 -24.58 -12.65
CA GLY A 473 -1.88 -24.05 -12.81
C GLY A 473 -1.94 -22.90 -13.83
N THR A 474 -2.48 -21.76 -13.43
CA THR A 474 -2.48 -20.56 -14.27
C THR A 474 -1.13 -19.86 -14.14
N ALA A 475 -0.37 -19.78 -15.24
CA ALA A 475 1.01 -19.24 -15.20
C ALA A 475 1.08 -17.79 -14.68
N ALA A 476 0.13 -16.94 -15.10
CA ALA A 476 0.08 -15.54 -14.66
C ALA A 476 -0.21 -15.42 -13.14
N ASP A 477 -1.07 -16.28 -12.60
CA ASP A 477 -1.38 -16.29 -11.16
C ASP A 477 -0.15 -16.73 -10.36
N THR A 478 0.55 -17.77 -10.81
CA THR A 478 1.76 -18.26 -10.13
C THR A 478 2.86 -17.21 -10.13
N GLU A 479 3.10 -16.53 -11.26
CA GLU A 479 4.11 -15.48 -11.38
C GLU A 479 3.76 -14.28 -10.49
N ALA A 480 2.52 -13.77 -10.58
CA ALA A 480 2.10 -12.62 -9.79
C ALA A 480 2.18 -12.86 -8.28
N VAL A 481 1.74 -14.04 -7.82
CA VAL A 481 1.75 -14.40 -6.39
C VAL A 481 3.18 -14.61 -5.88
N THR A 482 4.03 -15.30 -6.64
CA THR A 482 5.43 -15.54 -6.24
C THR A 482 6.24 -14.25 -6.22
N ASP A 483 6.09 -13.37 -7.21
CA ASP A 483 6.73 -12.06 -7.26
C ASP A 483 6.30 -11.16 -6.09
N MET A 484 4.99 -11.12 -5.80
CA MET A 484 4.46 -10.35 -4.68
C MET A 484 5.07 -10.80 -3.36
N VAL A 485 5.08 -12.12 -3.10
CA VAL A 485 5.64 -12.67 -1.85
C VAL A 485 7.16 -12.51 -1.82
N SER A 486 7.87 -12.67 -2.95
CA SER A 486 9.32 -12.42 -3.02
C SER A 486 9.66 -10.98 -2.63
N SER A 487 8.90 -10.00 -3.14
CA SER A 487 9.07 -8.59 -2.77
C SER A 487 8.79 -8.34 -1.28
N GLN A 488 7.76 -8.96 -0.72
CA GLN A 488 7.44 -8.83 0.71
C GLN A 488 8.53 -9.45 1.59
N LEU A 489 9.06 -10.62 1.22
CA LEU A 489 10.18 -11.25 1.90
C LEU A 489 11.43 -10.38 1.84
N GLN A 490 11.71 -9.75 0.70
CA GLN A 490 12.83 -8.83 0.56
C GLN A 490 12.70 -7.61 1.50
N LEU A 491 11.53 -6.99 1.54
CA LEU A 491 11.23 -5.90 2.48
C LEU A 491 11.39 -6.35 3.92
N HIS A 492 10.88 -7.54 4.25
CA HIS A 492 10.99 -8.13 5.59
C HIS A 492 12.45 -8.37 6.00
N ARG A 493 13.29 -8.92 5.13
CA ARG A 493 14.73 -9.10 5.38
C ARG A 493 15.45 -7.77 5.58
N TYR A 494 15.11 -6.74 4.79
CA TYR A 494 15.72 -5.42 4.95
C TYR A 494 15.34 -4.76 6.29
N ALA A 495 14.12 -4.96 6.76
CA ALA A 495 13.67 -4.44 8.04
C ALA A 495 14.32 -5.18 9.22
N THR A 496 14.37 -6.51 9.18
CA THR A 496 14.85 -7.34 10.29
C THR A 496 16.37 -7.53 10.31
N GLY A 497 17.04 -7.37 9.17
CA GLY A 497 18.45 -7.70 8.99
C GLY A 497 18.76 -9.19 9.12
N ARG A 498 17.75 -10.07 8.96
CA ARG A 498 17.85 -11.53 9.11
C ARG A 498 17.48 -12.25 7.80
N GLU A 499 17.89 -13.52 7.69
CA GLU A 499 17.46 -14.38 6.58
C GLU A 499 15.96 -14.74 6.68
N SER A 500 15.32 -14.93 5.53
CA SER A 500 13.90 -15.31 5.45
C SER A 500 13.70 -16.75 5.95
N ARG A 501 12.67 -16.97 6.77
CA ARG A 501 12.19 -18.31 7.13
C ARG A 501 11.25 -18.87 6.07
N VAL A 502 11.24 -20.19 5.90
CA VAL A 502 10.35 -20.84 4.92
C VAL A 502 8.88 -20.72 5.35
N VAL A 503 8.61 -20.81 6.65
CA VAL A 503 7.26 -20.64 7.23
C VAL A 503 6.66 -19.25 6.95
N THR A 504 7.47 -18.19 6.94
CA THR A 504 7.00 -16.84 6.61
C THR A 504 6.49 -16.78 5.17
N ALA A 505 7.23 -17.37 4.22
CA ALA A 505 6.80 -17.45 2.83
C ALA A 505 5.53 -18.30 2.67
N LEU A 506 5.45 -19.45 3.35
CA LEU A 506 4.28 -20.32 3.37
C LEU A 506 3.03 -19.58 3.86
N THR A 507 3.15 -18.84 4.95
CA THR A 507 2.02 -18.13 5.56
C THR A 507 1.53 -16.97 4.70
N LEU A 508 2.42 -16.24 4.03
CA LEU A 508 2.05 -15.20 3.07
C LEU A 508 1.30 -15.80 1.87
N LEU A 509 1.79 -16.91 1.32
CA LEU A 509 1.16 -17.61 0.21
C LEU A 509 -0.23 -18.13 0.58
N LYS A 510 -0.35 -18.89 1.67
CA LYS A 510 -1.63 -19.50 2.08
C LYS A 510 -2.69 -18.45 2.41
N SER A 511 -2.31 -17.37 3.10
CA SER A 511 -3.23 -16.29 3.47
C SER A 511 -3.73 -15.54 2.25
N HIS A 512 -2.84 -15.25 1.29
CA HIS A 512 -3.21 -14.60 0.04
C HIS A 512 -4.17 -15.48 -0.76
N LEU A 513 -3.82 -16.75 -1.03
CA LEU A 513 -4.66 -17.65 -1.82
C LEU A 513 -6.02 -17.91 -1.16
N PHE A 514 -6.05 -18.08 0.16
CA PHE A 514 -7.30 -18.22 0.91
C PHE A 514 -8.17 -16.97 0.81
N SER A 515 -7.59 -15.76 0.81
CA SER A 515 -8.36 -14.52 0.68
C SER A 515 -9.14 -14.42 -0.63
N TYR A 516 -8.66 -15.09 -1.68
CA TYR A 516 -9.31 -15.19 -2.99
C TYR A 516 -10.18 -16.45 -3.15
N GLN A 517 -10.33 -17.30 -2.13
CA GLN A 517 -11.20 -18.48 -2.14
C GLN A 517 -10.99 -19.38 -3.38
N GLY A 518 -9.74 -19.52 -3.84
CA GLY A 518 -9.39 -20.34 -5.00
C GLY A 518 -9.54 -19.69 -6.39
N HIS A 519 -9.95 -18.41 -6.48
CA HIS A 519 -10.02 -17.71 -7.77
C HIS A 519 -8.62 -17.49 -8.37
N VAL A 520 -7.62 -17.23 -7.52
CA VAL A 520 -6.21 -17.22 -7.91
C VAL A 520 -5.75 -18.69 -7.98
N SER A 521 -5.60 -19.20 -9.20
CA SER A 521 -5.40 -20.63 -9.46
C SER A 521 -3.91 -21.00 -9.52
N ALA A 522 -3.21 -20.77 -8.41
CA ALA A 522 -1.80 -21.10 -8.23
C ALA A 522 -1.64 -22.35 -7.34
N ALA A 523 -1.08 -23.41 -7.91
CA ALA A 523 -0.64 -24.59 -7.18
C ALA A 523 0.88 -24.53 -7.04
N LEU A 524 1.38 -24.55 -5.80
CA LEU A 524 2.77 -24.22 -5.51
C LEU A 524 3.47 -25.35 -4.76
N VAL A 525 4.75 -25.58 -5.09
CA VAL A 525 5.66 -26.39 -4.28
C VAL A 525 6.76 -25.46 -3.76
N LEU A 526 6.71 -25.14 -2.47
CA LEU A 526 7.64 -24.23 -1.80
C LEU A 526 8.74 -25.04 -1.11
N GLY A 527 9.99 -24.77 -1.45
CA GLY A 527 11.15 -25.43 -0.85
C GLY A 527 12.20 -24.42 -0.40
N GLY A 528 12.79 -24.65 0.77
CA GLY A 528 13.88 -23.81 1.25
C GLY A 528 14.63 -24.43 2.41
N VAL A 529 15.77 -23.83 2.74
CA VAL A 529 16.57 -24.22 3.91
C VAL A 529 16.74 -22.99 4.79
N ASP A 530 16.33 -23.10 6.04
CA ASP A 530 16.54 -22.04 7.02
C ASP A 530 17.30 -22.57 8.25
N VAL A 531 17.33 -21.80 9.35
CA VAL A 531 18.09 -22.18 10.53
C VAL A 531 17.48 -23.35 11.31
N THR A 532 16.21 -23.74 11.08
CA THR A 532 15.62 -24.94 11.67
C THR A 532 15.80 -26.18 10.78
N GLY A 533 16.08 -26.00 9.49
CA GLY A 533 16.45 -27.10 8.60
C GLY A 533 15.88 -26.96 7.19
N PRO A 534 15.88 -28.06 6.41
CA PRO A 534 15.18 -28.12 5.13
C PRO A 534 13.68 -28.25 5.33
N HIS A 535 12.91 -27.46 4.58
CA HIS A 535 11.45 -27.50 4.60
C HIS A 535 10.91 -27.59 3.18
N LEU A 536 9.90 -28.45 3.00
CA LEU A 536 9.19 -28.63 1.74
C LEU A 536 7.69 -28.63 2.01
N HIS A 537 6.98 -27.74 1.32
CA HIS A 537 5.55 -27.57 1.46
C HIS A 537 4.83 -27.53 0.12
N THR A 538 3.59 -28.00 0.11
CA THR A 538 2.64 -27.74 -0.97
C THR A 538 1.68 -26.64 -0.55
N VAL A 539 1.28 -25.79 -1.50
CA VAL A 539 0.18 -24.82 -1.31
C VAL A 539 -0.81 -25.02 -2.44
N TYR A 540 -2.03 -25.41 -2.11
CA TYR A 540 -3.09 -25.57 -3.09
C TYR A 540 -3.78 -24.22 -3.37
N PRO A 541 -4.44 -24.06 -4.53
CA PRO A 541 -5.09 -22.79 -4.90
C PRO A 541 -6.08 -22.23 -3.88
N HIS A 542 -6.69 -23.07 -3.05
CA HIS A 542 -7.66 -22.68 -2.03
C HIS A 542 -7.02 -22.28 -0.69
N GLY A 543 -5.69 -22.33 -0.57
CA GLY A 543 -4.94 -21.93 0.62
C GLY A 543 -4.67 -23.05 1.63
N SER A 544 -5.03 -24.30 1.35
CA SER A 544 -4.54 -25.43 2.16
C SER A 544 -3.07 -25.70 1.90
N THR A 545 -2.40 -26.28 2.89
CA THR A 545 -0.96 -26.52 2.88
C THR A 545 -0.62 -27.85 3.51
N ASP A 546 0.28 -28.61 2.90
CA ASP A 546 0.86 -29.83 3.49
C ASP A 546 2.38 -29.69 3.64
N THR A 547 2.95 -30.34 4.66
CA THR A 547 4.39 -30.47 4.88
C THR A 547 4.79 -31.93 4.70
N LEU A 548 5.60 -32.22 3.68
CA LEU A 548 5.87 -33.60 3.26
C LEU A 548 7.35 -33.78 2.89
N PRO A 549 7.92 -35.00 3.02
CA PRO A 549 9.29 -35.29 2.61
C PRO A 549 9.48 -35.26 1.08
N PHE A 550 8.40 -35.45 0.32
CA PHE A 550 8.36 -35.27 -1.13
C PHE A 550 6.97 -34.79 -1.54
N ALA A 551 6.90 -34.07 -2.66
CA ALA A 551 5.67 -33.48 -3.15
C ALA A 551 5.64 -33.44 -4.68
N THR A 552 4.45 -33.55 -5.27
CA THR A 552 4.25 -33.40 -6.72
C THR A 552 2.98 -32.59 -6.97
N MET A 553 3.01 -31.66 -7.92
CA MET A 553 1.84 -30.87 -8.32
C MET A 553 1.78 -30.73 -9.85
N GLY A 554 0.62 -30.32 -10.38
CA GLY A 554 0.39 -30.15 -11.82
C GLY A 554 -0.31 -31.35 -12.50
N SER A 555 -0.46 -31.29 -13.82
CA SER A 555 -1.18 -32.29 -14.62
C SER A 555 -0.49 -33.65 -14.63
N GLY A 556 0.84 -33.68 -14.75
CA GLY A 556 1.63 -34.92 -14.71
C GLY A 556 2.06 -35.34 -13.30
N SER A 557 1.45 -34.78 -12.25
CA SER A 557 1.79 -35.07 -10.84
C SER A 557 1.65 -36.54 -10.49
N LEU A 558 0.57 -37.21 -10.92
CA LEU A 558 0.33 -38.62 -10.60
C LEU A 558 1.41 -39.55 -11.17
N ALA A 559 1.90 -39.27 -12.38
CA ALA A 559 2.97 -40.05 -13.01
C ALA A 559 4.32 -39.86 -12.28
N ALA A 560 4.57 -38.64 -11.80
CA ALA A 560 5.75 -38.33 -10.99
C ALA A 560 5.66 -38.96 -9.59
N MET A 561 4.48 -38.91 -8.96
CA MET A 561 4.25 -39.47 -7.63
C MET A 561 4.52 -40.98 -7.58
N ALA A 562 4.13 -41.72 -8.61
CA ALA A 562 4.43 -43.15 -8.72
C ALA A 562 5.94 -43.47 -8.69
N VAL A 563 6.78 -42.57 -9.22
CA VAL A 563 8.25 -42.72 -9.16
C VAL A 563 8.76 -42.44 -7.74
N PHE A 564 8.25 -41.40 -7.08
CA PHE A 564 8.64 -41.10 -5.70
C PHE A 564 8.24 -42.24 -4.75
N GLU A 565 7.00 -42.69 -4.77
CA GLU A 565 6.53 -43.79 -3.91
C GLU A 565 7.32 -45.09 -4.10
N SER A 566 7.81 -45.36 -5.31
CA SER A 566 8.55 -46.60 -5.59
C SER A 566 10.05 -46.54 -5.27
N LYS A 567 10.65 -45.35 -5.21
CA LYS A 567 12.12 -45.19 -5.16
C LYS A 567 12.64 -44.26 -4.08
N PHE A 568 11.78 -43.47 -3.44
CA PHE A 568 12.19 -42.57 -2.38
C PHE A 568 12.66 -43.36 -1.16
N ARG A 569 13.71 -42.86 -0.51
CA ARG A 569 14.20 -43.32 0.79
C ARG A 569 14.71 -42.12 1.57
N GLU A 570 14.67 -42.20 2.89
CA GLU A 570 15.30 -41.18 3.72
C GLU A 570 16.83 -41.18 3.55
N GLY A 571 17.46 -40.04 3.81
CA GLY A 571 18.92 -39.89 3.72
C GLY A 571 19.48 -40.09 2.31
N LEU A 572 18.78 -39.61 1.28
CA LEU A 572 19.32 -39.53 -0.08
C LEU A 572 20.51 -38.57 -0.11
N THR A 573 21.55 -38.96 -0.84
CA THR A 573 22.63 -38.04 -1.22
C THR A 573 22.14 -37.04 -2.26
N LYS A 574 22.89 -35.95 -2.45
CA LYS A 574 22.56 -34.92 -3.46
C LYS A 574 22.40 -35.54 -4.85
N GLU A 575 23.34 -36.38 -5.27
CA GLU A 575 23.36 -36.98 -6.62
C GLU A 575 22.20 -37.96 -6.83
N GLU A 576 21.88 -38.77 -5.81
CA GLU A 576 20.73 -39.67 -5.85
C GLU A 576 19.42 -38.90 -5.89
N GLY A 577 19.33 -37.80 -5.12
CA GLY A 577 18.17 -36.91 -5.12
C GLY A 577 17.93 -36.23 -6.47
N ILE A 578 18.96 -35.68 -7.10
CA ILE A 578 18.88 -35.08 -8.44
C ILE A 578 18.40 -36.13 -9.46
N LYS A 579 18.95 -37.35 -9.39
CA LYS A 579 18.56 -38.44 -10.27
C LYS A 579 17.09 -38.82 -10.08
N LEU A 580 16.63 -38.95 -8.84
CA LEU A 580 15.24 -39.31 -8.52
C LEU A 580 14.25 -38.23 -9.00
N VAL A 581 14.55 -36.95 -8.73
CA VAL A 581 13.74 -35.81 -9.20
C VAL A 581 13.67 -35.78 -10.72
N SER A 582 14.81 -35.96 -11.40
CA SER A 582 14.85 -35.97 -12.87
C SER A 582 14.03 -37.11 -13.46
N GLU A 583 14.09 -38.31 -12.86
CA GLU A 583 13.30 -39.46 -13.28
C GLU A 583 11.81 -39.25 -13.07
N ALA A 584 11.40 -38.64 -11.94
CA ALA A 584 10.01 -38.30 -11.66
C ALA A 584 9.45 -37.28 -12.66
N ILE A 585 10.22 -36.23 -13.00
CA ILE A 585 9.83 -35.27 -14.05
C ILE A 585 9.75 -35.96 -15.42
N CYS A 586 10.73 -36.82 -15.77
CA CYS A 586 10.69 -37.57 -17.03
C CYS A 586 9.45 -38.47 -17.13
N SER A 587 9.03 -39.10 -16.03
CA SER A 587 7.77 -39.85 -15.98
C SER A 587 6.57 -38.95 -16.33
N GLY A 588 6.54 -37.72 -15.81
CA GLY A 588 5.56 -36.71 -16.21
C GLY A 588 5.64 -36.35 -17.70
N ILE A 589 6.84 -36.09 -18.23
CA ILE A 589 7.08 -35.71 -19.64
C ILE A 589 6.57 -36.77 -20.62
N PHE A 590 6.78 -38.05 -20.34
CA PHE A 590 6.42 -39.13 -21.26
C PHE A 590 4.97 -39.61 -21.13
N ASN A 591 4.29 -39.32 -20.01
CA ASN A 591 2.94 -39.82 -19.73
C ASN A 591 1.87 -38.71 -19.66
N ASP A 592 2.23 -37.43 -19.63
CA ASP A 592 1.30 -36.30 -19.68
C ASP A 592 1.47 -35.48 -20.97
N LEU A 593 0.35 -35.09 -21.59
CA LEU A 593 0.35 -34.27 -22.81
C LEU A 593 0.75 -32.82 -22.52
N GLY A 594 0.41 -32.36 -21.32
CA GLY A 594 0.65 -31.02 -20.84
C GLY A 594 2.11 -30.72 -20.54
N SER A 595 2.83 -31.72 -20.06
CA SER A 595 4.24 -31.62 -19.68
C SER A 595 5.19 -31.97 -20.82
N GLY A 596 6.43 -31.47 -20.78
CA GLY A 596 7.44 -31.87 -21.76
C GLY A 596 8.68 -30.98 -21.89
N SER A 597 9.41 -31.24 -22.98
CA SER A 597 10.65 -30.56 -23.36
C SER A 597 11.83 -30.95 -22.46
N ASN A 598 12.29 -30.05 -21.60
CA ASN A 598 13.51 -30.19 -20.81
C ASN A 598 13.15 -30.34 -19.32
N VAL A 599 14.13 -30.80 -18.53
CA VAL A 599 14.04 -30.93 -17.07
C VAL A 599 14.92 -29.88 -16.40
N ASP A 600 14.33 -29.10 -15.51
CA ASP A 600 15.03 -28.20 -14.60
C ASP A 600 15.16 -28.81 -13.22
N VAL A 601 16.28 -28.53 -12.55
CA VAL A 601 16.53 -28.94 -11.17
C VAL A 601 17.10 -27.76 -10.38
N CYS A 602 16.58 -27.52 -9.18
CA CYS A 602 17.13 -26.52 -8.25
C CYS A 602 17.48 -27.21 -6.94
N VAL A 603 18.74 -27.13 -6.53
CA VAL A 603 19.26 -27.72 -5.30
C VAL A 603 19.52 -26.60 -4.30
N ILE A 604 18.86 -26.67 -3.15
CA ILE A 604 18.95 -25.66 -2.09
C ILE A 604 19.59 -26.31 -0.87
N THR A 605 20.75 -25.82 -0.45
CA THR A 605 21.44 -26.23 0.78
C THR A 605 21.69 -25.02 1.67
N LYS A 606 22.23 -25.25 2.87
CA LYS A 606 22.54 -24.17 3.80
C LYS A 606 23.58 -23.21 3.21
N GLY A 607 23.14 -21.99 2.88
CA GLY A 607 24.00 -20.91 2.37
C GLY A 607 24.38 -21.01 0.90
N HIS A 608 23.87 -22.01 0.16
CA HIS A 608 24.15 -22.15 -1.26
C HIS A 608 22.92 -22.70 -2.00
N THR A 609 22.66 -22.13 -3.16
CA THR A 609 21.61 -22.60 -4.08
C THR A 609 22.20 -22.77 -5.47
N GLU A 610 21.97 -23.94 -6.06
CA GLU A 610 22.44 -24.31 -7.40
C GLU A 610 21.23 -24.56 -8.30
N TYR A 611 21.03 -23.69 -9.29
CA TYR A 611 19.96 -23.83 -10.28
C TYR A 611 20.51 -24.41 -11.59
N LEU A 612 20.12 -25.64 -11.89
CA LEU A 612 20.50 -26.42 -13.07
C LEU A 612 19.40 -26.33 -14.12
N ARG A 613 19.41 -25.25 -14.89
CA ARG A 613 18.52 -25.06 -16.04
C ARG A 613 18.84 -26.09 -17.13
N ASN A 614 17.81 -26.70 -17.72
CA ASN A 614 17.95 -27.70 -18.79
C ASN A 614 18.91 -28.84 -18.42
N HIS A 615 18.86 -29.30 -17.18
CA HIS A 615 19.66 -30.41 -16.65
C HIS A 615 19.56 -31.66 -17.53
N GLN A 616 18.36 -31.97 -18.05
CA GLN A 616 18.15 -33.04 -19.03
C GLN A 616 17.29 -32.60 -20.22
N LEU A 617 17.59 -33.17 -21.38
CA LEU A 617 16.95 -32.88 -22.67
C LEU A 617 16.41 -34.18 -23.29
N PRO A 618 15.34 -34.79 -22.73
CA PRO A 618 14.86 -36.12 -23.15
C PRO A 618 14.40 -36.18 -24.61
N ASN A 619 13.91 -35.06 -25.17
CA ASN A 619 13.33 -35.01 -26.51
C ASN A 619 14.01 -33.93 -27.38
N PRO A 620 15.25 -34.15 -27.83
CA PRO A 620 15.89 -33.23 -28.77
C PRO A 620 15.14 -33.23 -30.11
N ARG A 621 15.21 -32.11 -30.84
CA ARG A 621 14.65 -32.03 -32.19
C ARG A 621 15.45 -32.93 -33.14
N THR A 622 14.88 -34.07 -33.52
CA THR A 622 15.56 -35.10 -34.33
C THR A 622 15.60 -34.78 -35.82
N TYR A 623 14.61 -34.08 -36.35
CA TYR A 623 14.55 -33.70 -37.76
C TYR A 623 14.52 -32.19 -37.95
N VAL A 624 15.49 -31.71 -38.73
CA VAL A 624 15.55 -30.34 -39.26
C VAL A 624 15.78 -30.48 -40.75
N SER A 625 14.90 -29.89 -41.58
CA SER A 625 15.08 -29.92 -43.02
C SER A 625 16.41 -29.26 -43.40
N SER A 626 17.31 -30.02 -44.01
CA SER A 626 18.61 -29.52 -44.48
C SER A 626 18.49 -28.43 -45.53
N ARG A 627 17.35 -28.40 -46.25
CA ARG A 627 17.06 -27.40 -47.28
C ARG A 627 16.66 -26.05 -46.70
N GLY A 628 16.14 -26.01 -45.47
CA GLY A 628 15.53 -24.82 -44.87
C GLY A 628 14.38 -24.26 -45.72
N TYR A 629 13.83 -23.11 -45.32
CA TYR A 629 12.98 -22.28 -46.16
C TYR A 629 13.63 -20.91 -46.27
N ASN A 630 14.48 -20.73 -47.29
CA ASN A 630 15.13 -19.45 -47.56
C ASN A 630 14.49 -18.82 -48.80
N PHE A 631 13.86 -17.65 -48.62
CA PHE A 631 13.30 -16.87 -49.72
C PHE A 631 14.27 -15.75 -50.10
N VAL A 632 14.47 -15.54 -51.40
CA VAL A 632 15.32 -14.43 -51.88
C VAL A 632 14.61 -13.11 -51.61
N LYS A 633 15.34 -12.12 -51.09
CA LYS A 633 14.82 -10.76 -50.86
C LYS A 633 14.15 -10.22 -52.14
N GLY A 634 12.91 -9.75 -52.02
CA GLY A 634 12.11 -9.26 -53.16
C GLY A 634 10.97 -10.20 -53.59
N HIS A 635 10.85 -11.41 -53.02
CA HIS A 635 9.69 -12.30 -53.27
C HIS A 635 8.41 -11.88 -52.55
N THR A 636 8.50 -11.02 -51.53
CA THR A 636 7.35 -10.42 -50.87
C THR A 636 7.09 -9.06 -51.49
N GLU A 637 5.93 -8.87 -52.10
CA GLU A 637 5.50 -7.57 -52.62
C GLU A 637 5.29 -6.59 -51.46
N VAL A 638 5.88 -5.40 -51.54
CA VAL A 638 5.79 -4.35 -50.52
C VAL A 638 5.08 -3.15 -51.13
N LEU A 639 3.86 -2.86 -50.65
CA LEU A 639 3.03 -1.77 -51.19
C LEU A 639 3.56 -0.37 -50.85
N SER A 640 4.13 -0.20 -49.66
CA SER A 640 4.75 1.06 -49.23
C SER A 640 5.86 0.80 -48.22
N THR A 641 6.87 1.64 -48.20
CA THR A 641 7.98 1.56 -47.25
C THR A 641 8.27 2.95 -46.70
N LYS A 642 8.34 3.08 -45.37
CA LYS A 642 8.79 4.29 -44.68
C LYS A 642 10.05 3.98 -43.90
N ILE A 643 11.13 4.69 -44.19
CA ILE A 643 12.41 4.54 -43.49
C ILE A 643 12.58 5.77 -42.59
N THR A 644 12.72 5.54 -41.29
CA THR A 644 12.95 6.61 -40.30
C THR A 644 14.40 6.51 -39.82
N PRO A 645 15.32 7.39 -40.26
CA PRO A 645 16.70 7.38 -39.80
C PRO A 645 16.76 7.78 -38.31
N LEU A 646 17.51 7.03 -37.50
CA LEU A 646 17.80 7.39 -36.12
C LEU A 646 18.88 8.48 -36.09
N LYS A 647 18.75 9.46 -35.19
CA LYS A 647 19.78 10.50 -35.01
C LYS A 647 21.04 9.89 -34.37
N PRO A 648 22.25 10.35 -34.74
CA PRO A 648 23.48 9.89 -34.10
C PRO A 648 23.47 10.23 -32.61
N LYS A 649 23.82 9.25 -31.78
CA LYS A 649 23.99 9.40 -30.33
C LYS A 649 25.21 10.32 -30.10
N VAL A 650 25.00 11.51 -29.56
CA VAL A 650 26.08 12.38 -29.09
C VAL A 650 26.44 11.92 -27.68
N GLU A 651 27.58 11.27 -27.52
CA GLU A 651 28.15 11.01 -26.19
C GLU A 651 28.84 12.29 -25.74
N ALA A 652 28.23 12.99 -24.77
CA ALA A 652 28.90 14.10 -24.10
C ALA A 652 30.04 13.51 -23.26
N ALA A 653 31.29 13.81 -23.61
CA ALA A 653 32.42 13.57 -22.73
C ALA A 653 32.24 14.45 -21.49
N GLU A 654 32.28 13.86 -20.29
CA GLU A 654 32.46 14.60 -19.05
C GLU A 654 33.78 15.37 -19.18
N VAL A 655 33.67 16.70 -19.24
CA VAL A 655 34.83 17.58 -19.13
C VAL A 655 35.04 17.78 -17.64
N ASP A 656 36.20 17.36 -17.14
CA ASP A 656 36.64 17.60 -15.77
C ASP A 656 36.38 19.06 -15.38
N ALA A 657 35.78 19.24 -14.21
CA ALA A 657 35.59 20.55 -13.61
C ALA A 657 36.96 21.24 -13.47
N MET A 658 37.22 22.27 -14.28
CA MET A 658 38.28 23.22 -13.99
C MET A 658 37.83 24.04 -12.78
N GLU A 659 38.61 23.94 -11.71
CA GLU A 659 38.65 24.90 -10.62
C GLU A 659 38.92 26.31 -11.18
N GLU A 660 38.04 27.26 -10.87
CA GLU A 660 38.38 28.67 -10.65
C GLU A 660 37.61 29.22 -9.44
#